data_AF-A0AAD6ZL38-F1
#
_entry.id   AF-A0AAD6ZL38-F1
#
_cell.length_a   1.000
_cell.length_b   1.000
_cell.length_c   1.000
_cell.angle_alpha   90.00
_cell.angle_beta   90.00
_cell.angle_gamma   90.00
#
_symmetry.space_group_name_H-M   'P 1'
#
loop_
_entity.id
_entity.type
_entity.pdbx_description
1 polymer ?
#
loop_
_entity_poly.entity_id
_entity_poly.type
_entity_poly.pdbx_seq_one_letter_code
_entity_poly.pdbx_strand_id
1 'polypeptide(L)'
;MTSTSRNALYVVAVAASTCLAQTADFDWTSLKPSTNLKWKPCYGEGFHCARLTVPLDYASPNSSATAAIAITRFRSIASPSKYRGPILLNPGGPAGSGVEWALESGKQIASVVGPEFDIVGFDPRGTSFSTPLVSWFASDAERASWLPGAASTVFWQSVNQTTDALAHMYARAQIEGSLAEARNTEGFLQYITTDYTARDMLTITEAFGFEKVQYWGVSYGSVLGATFAAMFPDKVGRVVIDGVVPLPAWYAGNMSSTLSDADKALDIFISSCFTAGPSACAFHNNATSVAEIASSLDTVLASIQQTPLPVFLDTSSSYSYAIVDYTFVKSTIFNAFYQPAVRFPVLAQALADLALGNASTIYLAATAADTAVFSCDPKAAPLPHDYESEVSIICGDAVPVNDSIAELQAFFEMEHGISKNFADLWADWRVVCAGWKVFRKGRFAGPFGAKTGSPLLVIGNTADHVSSWAGANTTASMFPGAGLMTFNTVGHTSLAASSKCVDSYMRAYFRDGTLPSAGTVSNIVKCERSGILPSSKQRERWASSSSLGTLENDLRADFFSTSSGRSSTVNAMSGSLPGDLVFADPYLPPELERQIFELAALSRPKDIPTVKPLLYRVIVLSPLDLYRYSGVEDARSFPLVTTADLLDHITTKPPSFFGSSVTHFYIDMDIPISTLDAILGACLGIDNLVFAPGTYNAHYQGYLGRLRCLRRLATFLRSLFQGSSAFDFTVPFDFTVPLFCNITHLEIWDNYSAIQAEICTGLAHMPRLTHLALNPVASAVPALHPHLLANVRLCAIVFLVRHRPSPTPLDVDDARFVCIVRDSYFTDWFHGATSGLDFWALADAFIAARRAGKVNASMYCVSQTPAVGIGHQPALPGFPLVYLG
;
A
#
# COMPACT_ATOMS: atom_id res chain seq x y z
N MET A 1 39.94 -14.50 -5.25
CA MET A 1 38.88 -15.26 -4.55
C MET A 1 37.82 -14.25 -4.16
N THR A 2 36.65 -14.42 -4.73
CA THR A 2 35.64 -13.41 -5.09
C THR A 2 34.71 -13.06 -3.93
N SER A 3 34.58 -11.77 -3.59
CA SER A 3 33.55 -11.26 -2.67
C SER A 3 32.43 -10.56 -3.45
N THR A 4 31.40 -11.33 -3.79
CA THR A 4 30.11 -10.88 -4.33
C THR A 4 29.03 -11.22 -3.30
N SER A 5 28.64 -10.26 -2.46
CA SER A 5 27.43 -10.34 -1.63
C SER A 5 27.27 -9.13 -0.70
N ARG A 6 26.87 -7.93 -1.20
CA ARG A 6 26.37 -6.84 -0.33
C ARG A 6 25.24 -5.94 -0.90
N ASN A 7 24.69 -6.23 -2.08
CA ASN A 7 23.63 -5.41 -2.69
C ASN A 7 22.27 -6.15 -2.77
N ALA A 8 21.67 -6.52 -1.64
CA ALA A 8 20.39 -7.24 -1.65
C ALA A 8 19.42 -6.89 -0.50
N LEU A 9 19.39 -5.65 0.02
CA LEU A 9 18.55 -5.35 1.20
C LEU A 9 17.71 -4.06 1.20
N TYR A 10 17.44 -3.43 0.06
CA TYR A 10 16.70 -2.14 0.04
C TYR A 10 15.47 -2.06 -0.88
N VAL A 11 14.83 -3.17 -1.23
CA VAL A 11 13.55 -3.15 -1.98
C VAL A 11 12.49 -4.02 -1.30
N VAL A 12 12.04 -3.62 -0.11
CA VAL A 12 10.77 -4.08 0.47
C VAL A 12 10.10 -2.89 1.19
N ALA A 13 9.44 -2.04 0.42
CA ALA A 13 8.33 -1.23 0.90
C ALA A 13 7.19 -1.43 -0.12
N VAL A 14 6.78 -2.68 -0.26
CA VAL A 14 5.58 -3.06 -1.01
C VAL A 14 4.39 -2.54 -0.22
N ALA A 15 3.38 -2.06 -0.93
CA ALA A 15 2.01 -1.96 -0.43
C ALA A 15 1.57 -3.37 -0.01
N ALA A 16 1.99 -3.77 1.18
CA ALA A 16 1.30 -4.78 1.93
C ALA A 16 -0.14 -4.28 2.02
N SER A 17 -1.08 -5.19 1.80
CA SER A 17 -2.25 -5.22 2.66
C SER A 17 -1.71 -5.30 4.09
N THR A 18 -1.24 -4.18 4.64
CA THR A 18 -1.08 -4.04 6.06
C THR A 18 -2.51 -4.13 6.53
N CYS A 19 -2.90 -5.34 6.95
CA CYS A 19 -3.82 -5.49 8.05
C CYS A 19 -3.42 -4.37 9.01
N LEU A 20 -4.25 -3.33 9.07
CA LEU A 20 -4.02 -2.19 9.93
C LEU A 20 -3.67 -2.83 11.27
N ALA A 21 -2.44 -2.59 11.74
CA ALA A 21 -2.10 -2.85 13.12
C ALA A 21 -3.25 -2.22 13.91
N GLN A 22 -4.12 -3.07 14.45
CA GLN A 22 -5.42 -2.77 15.04
C GLN A 22 -5.52 -1.30 15.41
N THR A 23 -6.05 -0.46 14.51
CA THR A 23 -6.35 0.90 14.90
C THR A 23 -7.60 0.83 15.77
N ALA A 24 -7.33 0.66 17.07
CA ALA A 24 -8.25 0.63 18.20
C ALA A 24 -9.22 -0.57 18.25
N ASP A 25 -9.10 -1.34 19.33
CA ASP A 25 -10.01 -2.34 19.90
C ASP A 25 -11.50 -2.02 19.72
N PHE A 26 -12.09 -2.28 18.54
CA PHE A 26 -13.54 -2.27 18.40
C PHE A 26 -14.06 -3.68 18.57
N ASP A 27 -14.73 -3.89 19.71
CA ASP A 27 -15.36 -5.16 20.03
C ASP A 27 -16.72 -5.29 19.32
N TRP A 28 -16.77 -6.08 18.24
CA TRP A 28 -18.00 -6.42 17.51
C TRP A 28 -19.04 -7.14 18.38
N THR A 29 -18.61 -7.84 19.44
CA THR A 29 -19.53 -8.54 20.35
C THR A 29 -20.32 -7.56 21.24
N SER A 30 -19.78 -6.36 21.45
CA SER A 30 -20.47 -5.28 22.16
C SER A 30 -21.70 -4.74 21.40
N LEU A 31 -21.77 -4.92 20.08
CA LEU A 31 -22.92 -4.55 19.27
C LEU A 31 -24.00 -5.63 19.36
N LYS A 32 -25.17 -5.27 19.91
CA LYS A 32 -26.36 -6.13 19.87
C LYS A 32 -26.97 -6.15 18.46
N PRO A 33 -27.12 -7.32 17.82
CA PRO A 33 -27.82 -7.43 16.54
C PRO A 33 -29.27 -6.94 16.63
N SER A 34 -29.74 -6.30 15.57
CA SER A 34 -31.12 -5.81 15.47
C SER A 34 -31.65 -5.90 14.05
N THR A 35 -32.97 -5.99 13.89
CA THR A 35 -33.64 -5.91 12.59
C THR A 35 -33.58 -4.51 11.96
N ASN A 36 -33.16 -3.50 12.72
CA ASN A 36 -32.90 -2.15 12.22
C ASN A 36 -31.43 -1.78 12.45
N LEU A 37 -30.83 -0.99 11.55
CA LEU A 37 -29.44 -0.56 11.69
C LEU A 37 -29.28 0.39 12.89
N LYS A 38 -28.62 -0.11 13.94
CA LYS A 38 -28.27 0.65 15.15
C LYS A 38 -26.81 1.06 15.10
N TRP A 39 -26.54 2.17 14.41
CA TRP A 39 -25.18 2.68 14.20
C TRP A 39 -24.48 3.10 15.49
N LYS A 40 -23.21 2.73 15.60
CA LYS A 40 -22.27 3.23 16.62
C LYS A 40 -20.99 3.71 15.93
N PRO A 41 -20.36 4.80 16.40
CA PRO A 41 -19.02 5.15 15.96
C PRO A 41 -18.04 3.98 16.22
N CYS A 42 -17.15 3.72 15.26
CA CYS A 42 -16.13 2.67 15.34
C CYS A 42 -14.91 3.11 14.51
N TYR A 43 -13.72 2.59 14.81
CA TYR A 43 -12.51 2.74 13.99
C TYR A 43 -12.14 4.18 13.55
N GLY A 44 -12.51 5.19 14.34
CA GLY A 44 -12.16 6.59 14.10
C GLY A 44 -13.18 7.41 13.30
N GLU A 45 -12.74 8.56 12.77
CA GLU A 45 -13.64 9.57 12.20
C GLU A 45 -14.30 9.11 10.89
N GLY A 46 -15.61 9.31 10.79
CA GLY A 46 -16.43 8.98 9.61
C GLY A 46 -17.00 7.56 9.61
N PHE A 47 -16.40 6.64 10.35
CA PHE A 47 -16.81 5.24 10.38
C PHE A 47 -17.88 4.94 11.43
N HIS A 48 -18.87 4.16 11.03
CA HIS A 48 -19.92 3.66 11.91
C HIS A 48 -20.18 2.17 11.64
N CYS A 49 -20.41 1.42 12.71
CA CYS A 49 -20.62 -0.02 12.66
C CYS A 49 -22.01 -0.37 13.19
N ALA A 50 -22.60 -1.44 12.65
CA ALA A 50 -23.87 -2.00 13.06
C ALA A 50 -23.89 -3.51 12.81
N ARG A 51 -24.77 -4.23 13.52
CA ARG A 51 -25.07 -5.64 13.26
C ARG A 51 -26.53 -5.82 12.89
N LEU A 52 -26.79 -6.26 11.66
CA LEU A 52 -28.13 -6.44 11.12
C LEU A 52 -28.57 -7.89 11.26
N THR A 53 -29.70 -8.12 11.92
CA THR A 53 -30.32 -9.44 12.04
C THR A 53 -31.08 -9.78 10.76
N VAL A 54 -30.75 -10.90 10.14
CA VAL A 54 -31.43 -11.46 8.97
C VAL A 54 -31.89 -12.89 9.25
N PRO A 55 -32.93 -13.40 8.56
CA PRO A 55 -33.31 -14.81 8.66
C PRO A 55 -32.15 -15.72 8.27
N LEU A 56 -31.91 -16.78 9.05
CA LEU A 56 -30.95 -17.80 8.63
C LEU A 56 -31.47 -18.53 7.39
N ASP A 57 -32.76 -18.89 7.41
CA ASP A 57 -33.47 -19.49 6.27
C ASP A 57 -34.55 -18.56 5.71
N TYR A 58 -34.32 -18.01 4.51
CA TYR A 58 -35.31 -17.17 3.81
C TYR A 58 -36.53 -17.93 3.30
N ALA A 59 -36.48 -19.28 3.20
CA ALA A 59 -37.67 -20.08 2.91
C ALA A 59 -38.58 -20.24 4.15
N SER A 60 -38.04 -20.02 5.34
CA SER A 60 -38.74 -20.13 6.63
C SER A 60 -38.53 -18.86 7.48
N PRO A 61 -38.94 -17.67 6.99
CA PRO A 61 -38.54 -16.38 7.58
C PRO A 61 -39.09 -16.13 9.00
N ASN A 62 -40.10 -16.90 9.43
CA ASN A 62 -40.65 -16.85 10.79
C ASN A 62 -39.91 -17.75 11.79
N SER A 63 -38.88 -18.47 11.36
CA SER A 63 -37.99 -19.21 12.26
C SER A 63 -37.27 -18.26 13.21
N SER A 64 -37.04 -18.71 14.45
CA SER A 64 -36.21 -17.96 15.40
C SER A 64 -34.71 -18.00 15.06
N ALA A 65 -34.30 -18.82 14.10
CA ALA A 65 -32.90 -18.92 13.67
C ALA A 65 -32.51 -17.73 12.77
N THR A 66 -31.46 -17.02 13.15
CA THR A 66 -31.03 -15.78 12.48
C THR A 66 -29.52 -15.75 12.28
N ALA A 67 -29.07 -15.04 11.25
CA ALA A 67 -27.70 -14.57 11.14
C ALA A 67 -27.61 -13.09 11.53
N ALA A 68 -26.48 -12.66 12.07
CA ALA A 68 -26.17 -11.27 12.35
C ALA A 68 -25.04 -10.82 11.43
N ILE A 69 -25.38 -9.96 10.47
CA ILE A 69 -24.47 -9.43 9.45
C ILE A 69 -23.72 -8.23 10.02
N ALA A 70 -22.39 -8.29 10.04
CA ALA A 70 -21.52 -7.18 10.41
C ALA A 70 -21.44 -6.18 9.25
N ILE A 71 -21.62 -4.90 9.57
CA ILE A 71 -21.69 -3.82 8.59
C ILE A 71 -20.91 -2.62 9.11
N THR A 72 -20.00 -2.14 8.29
CA THR A 72 -19.26 -0.89 8.51
C THR A 72 -19.63 0.08 7.40
N ARG A 73 -19.84 1.36 7.75
CA ARG A 73 -19.99 2.42 6.75
C ARG A 73 -19.00 3.55 6.99
N PHE A 74 -18.38 4.00 5.91
CA PHE A 74 -17.84 5.35 5.83
C PHE A 74 -18.98 6.29 5.43
N ARG A 75 -19.36 7.16 6.36
CA ARG A 75 -20.59 7.96 6.26
C ARG A 75 -20.46 9.09 5.23
N SER A 76 -21.49 9.28 4.42
CA SER A 76 -21.69 10.43 3.55
C SER A 76 -21.63 11.74 4.33
N ILE A 77 -20.94 12.73 3.75
CA ILE A 77 -20.86 14.09 4.27
C ILE A 77 -21.82 15.06 3.56
N ALA A 78 -22.63 14.56 2.63
CA ALA A 78 -23.60 15.36 1.90
C ALA A 78 -24.82 15.75 2.76
N SER A 79 -25.49 16.84 2.41
CA SER A 79 -26.76 17.21 3.03
C SER A 79 -27.82 16.13 2.76
N PRO A 80 -28.83 15.97 3.64
CA PRO A 80 -29.90 14.97 3.43
C PRO A 80 -30.57 15.04 2.06
N SER A 81 -30.72 16.24 1.49
CA SER A 81 -31.29 16.45 0.14
C SER A 81 -30.41 15.98 -1.02
N LYS A 82 -29.11 15.77 -0.78
CA LYS A 82 -28.13 15.31 -1.77
C LYS A 82 -27.70 13.85 -1.54
N TYR A 83 -28.11 13.24 -0.43
CA TYR A 83 -27.77 11.86 -0.10
C TYR A 83 -28.37 10.89 -1.12
N ARG A 84 -27.54 9.98 -1.62
CA ARG A 84 -27.88 9.03 -2.70
C ARG A 84 -27.92 7.57 -2.23
N GLY A 85 -27.71 7.33 -0.95
CA GLY A 85 -27.82 5.99 -0.35
C GLY A 85 -26.51 5.23 -0.24
N PRO A 86 -26.60 3.97 0.21
CA PRO A 86 -25.43 3.12 0.42
C PRO A 86 -24.95 2.49 -0.89
N ILE A 87 -23.64 2.46 -1.09
CA ILE A 87 -22.96 1.56 -2.04
C ILE A 87 -22.38 0.41 -1.23
N LEU A 88 -22.92 -0.79 -1.43
CA LEU A 88 -22.44 -2.00 -0.79
C LEU A 88 -21.16 -2.50 -1.46
N LEU A 89 -20.16 -2.88 -0.68
CA LEU A 89 -18.87 -3.38 -1.15
C LEU A 89 -18.71 -4.86 -0.84
N ASN A 90 -18.09 -5.61 -1.75
CA ASN A 90 -17.59 -6.95 -1.47
C ASN A 90 -16.24 -7.20 -2.20
N PRO A 91 -15.17 -7.55 -1.45
CA PRO A 91 -13.82 -7.70 -2.02
C PRO A 91 -13.61 -9.04 -2.75
N GLY A 92 -14.57 -9.96 -2.72
CA GLY A 92 -14.40 -11.28 -3.29
C GLY A 92 -13.81 -12.28 -2.29
N GLY A 93 -12.84 -13.08 -2.75
CA GLY A 93 -12.34 -14.27 -2.08
C GLY A 93 -12.84 -15.54 -2.78
N PRO A 94 -13.95 -16.19 -2.34
CA PRO A 94 -14.96 -15.74 -1.38
C PRO A 94 -14.47 -15.62 0.07
N ALA A 95 -15.32 -15.09 0.95
CA ALA A 95 -15.03 -14.84 2.36
C ALA A 95 -14.10 -13.67 2.69
N GLY A 96 -13.73 -12.82 1.73
CA GLY A 96 -13.04 -11.57 2.05
C GLY A 96 -13.96 -10.61 2.84
N SER A 97 -13.43 -9.97 3.89
CA SER A 97 -14.19 -9.05 4.73
C SER A 97 -14.52 -7.75 3.98
N GLY A 98 -15.81 -7.51 3.74
CA GLY A 98 -16.28 -6.22 3.23
C GLY A 98 -16.11 -5.11 4.26
N VAL A 99 -16.22 -5.44 5.55
CA VAL A 99 -15.95 -4.52 6.65
C VAL A 99 -14.52 -3.98 6.57
N GLU A 100 -13.52 -4.85 6.47
CA GLU A 100 -12.11 -4.45 6.40
C GLU A 100 -11.82 -3.66 5.13
N TRP A 101 -12.34 -4.10 3.99
CA TRP A 101 -12.15 -3.36 2.74
C TRP A 101 -12.70 -1.92 2.80
N ALA A 102 -13.86 -1.73 3.47
CA ALA A 102 -14.40 -0.39 3.68
C ALA A 102 -13.56 0.43 4.67
N LEU A 103 -12.96 -0.17 5.69
CA LEU A 103 -12.05 0.51 6.61
C LEU A 103 -10.77 0.99 5.90
N GLU A 104 -10.20 0.14 5.06
CA GLU A 104 -8.96 0.40 4.33
C GLU A 104 -9.14 1.42 3.20
N SER A 105 -10.22 1.25 2.42
CA SER A 105 -10.40 1.93 1.13
C SER A 105 -11.63 2.83 1.06
N GLY A 106 -12.49 2.86 2.09
CA GLY A 106 -13.78 3.57 2.04
C GLY A 106 -13.66 5.07 1.77
N LYS A 107 -12.61 5.73 2.29
CA LYS A 107 -12.32 7.15 2.03
C LYS A 107 -11.91 7.40 0.57
N GLN A 108 -11.05 6.53 0.04
CA GLN A 108 -10.56 6.58 -1.34
C GLN A 108 -11.72 6.32 -2.30
N ILE A 109 -12.55 5.31 -2.03
CA ILE A 109 -13.75 4.99 -2.80
C ILE A 109 -14.72 6.18 -2.79
N ALA A 110 -14.99 6.78 -1.63
CA ALA A 110 -15.83 7.98 -1.53
C ALA A 110 -15.29 9.16 -2.36
N SER A 111 -13.96 9.30 -2.46
CA SER A 111 -13.33 10.31 -3.32
C SER A 111 -13.55 10.06 -4.82
N VAL A 112 -13.71 8.79 -5.22
CA VAL A 112 -14.03 8.40 -6.59
C VAL A 112 -15.52 8.59 -6.87
N VAL A 113 -16.41 7.97 -6.10
CA VAL A 113 -17.84 7.92 -6.43
C VAL A 113 -18.61 9.18 -6.02
N GLY A 114 -18.09 9.94 -5.05
CA GLY A 114 -18.65 11.21 -4.59
C GLY A 114 -19.09 11.21 -3.13
N PRO A 115 -19.15 12.38 -2.48
CA PRO A 115 -19.51 12.51 -1.06
C PRO A 115 -20.98 12.19 -0.74
N GLU A 116 -21.83 12.02 -1.75
CA GLU A 116 -23.28 11.76 -1.63
C GLU A 116 -23.64 10.34 -1.18
N PHE A 117 -22.68 9.43 -1.17
CA PHE A 117 -22.91 8.01 -0.88
C PHE A 117 -22.35 7.62 0.49
N ASP A 118 -23.05 6.73 1.18
CA ASP A 118 -22.42 5.93 2.23
C ASP A 118 -21.62 4.82 1.54
N ILE A 119 -20.35 4.64 1.91
CA ILE A 119 -19.54 3.50 1.43
C ILE A 119 -19.63 2.39 2.47
N VAL A 120 -20.28 1.29 2.11
CA VAL A 120 -20.75 0.29 3.08
C VAL A 120 -20.09 -1.05 2.81
N GLY A 121 -19.20 -1.44 3.71
CA GLY A 121 -18.68 -2.79 3.80
C GLY A 121 -19.60 -3.69 4.60
N PHE A 122 -19.83 -4.91 4.13
CA PHE A 122 -20.50 -5.94 4.93
C PHE A 122 -19.79 -7.28 4.79
N ASP A 123 -19.77 -8.05 5.87
CA ASP A 123 -19.24 -9.41 5.83
C ASP A 123 -20.37 -10.37 5.49
N PRO A 124 -20.24 -11.22 4.46
CA PRO A 124 -21.22 -12.26 4.18
C PRO A 124 -21.56 -13.09 5.42
N ARG A 125 -22.76 -13.67 5.45
CA ARG A 125 -23.11 -14.66 6.48
C ARG A 125 -22.02 -15.73 6.55
N GLY A 126 -21.61 -16.12 7.75
CA GLY A 126 -20.57 -17.14 7.92
C GLY A 126 -19.14 -16.62 7.85
N THR A 127 -18.90 -15.34 7.56
CA THR A 127 -17.57 -14.78 7.28
C THR A 127 -17.16 -13.71 8.29
N SER A 128 -15.87 -13.67 8.63
CA SER A 128 -15.21 -12.62 9.43
C SER A 128 -16.00 -12.18 10.68
N PHE A 129 -16.58 -10.97 10.71
CA PHE A 129 -17.29 -10.46 11.90
C PHE A 129 -18.79 -10.83 11.94
N SER A 130 -19.32 -11.48 10.90
CA SER A 130 -20.70 -11.96 10.85
C SER A 130 -20.87 -13.29 11.60
N THR A 131 -22.03 -13.48 12.22
CA THR A 131 -22.31 -14.71 13.00
C THR A 131 -23.61 -15.40 12.60
N PRO A 132 -23.74 -16.73 12.69
CA PRO A 132 -22.71 -17.68 13.12
C PRO A 132 -21.53 -17.70 12.16
N LEU A 133 -20.31 -17.73 12.70
CA LEU A 133 -19.07 -17.79 11.94
C LEU A 133 -18.83 -19.23 11.50
N VAL A 134 -18.41 -19.45 10.26
CA VAL A 134 -18.06 -20.80 9.81
C VAL A 134 -16.82 -21.29 10.57
N SER A 135 -16.94 -22.46 11.19
CA SER A 135 -15.83 -23.17 11.79
C SER A 135 -16.19 -24.65 11.89
N TRP A 136 -15.43 -25.51 11.22
CA TRP A 136 -15.50 -26.97 11.45
C TRP A 136 -14.26 -27.51 12.15
N PHE A 137 -13.26 -26.69 12.44
CA PHE A 137 -12.26 -27.01 13.46
C PHE A 137 -12.81 -26.63 14.84
N ALA A 138 -12.52 -27.44 15.84
CA ALA A 138 -12.97 -27.28 17.22
C ALA A 138 -12.13 -26.24 17.98
N SER A 139 -10.94 -25.90 17.47
CA SER A 139 -10.06 -24.87 18.03
C SER A 139 -9.06 -24.38 16.98
N ASP A 140 -8.50 -23.19 17.21
CA ASP A 140 -7.40 -22.65 16.41
C ASP A 140 -6.17 -23.56 16.39
N ALA A 141 -5.94 -24.34 17.45
CA ALA A 141 -4.85 -25.32 17.48
C ALA A 141 -5.11 -26.49 16.51
N GLU A 142 -6.35 -26.99 16.44
CA GLU A 142 -6.71 -28.02 15.45
C GLU A 142 -6.58 -27.44 14.04
N ARG A 143 -7.07 -26.21 13.81
CA ARG A 143 -6.91 -25.50 12.53
C ARG A 143 -5.44 -25.36 12.14
N ALA A 144 -4.60 -24.83 13.03
CA ALA A 144 -3.16 -24.63 12.79
C ALA A 144 -2.40 -25.95 12.56
N SER A 145 -2.86 -27.06 13.15
CA SER A 145 -2.27 -28.38 12.91
C SER A 145 -2.65 -28.96 11.55
N TRP A 146 -3.80 -28.54 11.01
CA TRP A 146 -4.32 -29.02 9.74
C TRP A 146 -3.83 -28.15 8.57
N LEU A 147 -3.96 -26.83 8.69
CA LEU A 147 -3.55 -25.85 7.68
C LEU A 147 -2.05 -25.58 7.79
N PRO A 148 -1.28 -25.64 6.69
CA PRO A 148 0.13 -25.24 6.71
C PRO A 148 0.27 -23.77 7.16
N GLY A 149 1.19 -23.48 8.08
CA GLY A 149 1.38 -22.11 8.60
C GLY A 149 1.89 -21.10 7.55
N ALA A 150 1.48 -19.83 7.73
CA ALA A 150 1.92 -18.61 7.03
C ALA A 150 1.66 -18.47 5.51
N ALA A 151 0.85 -19.35 4.91
CA ALA A 151 0.27 -19.12 3.59
C ALA A 151 -1.26 -19.20 3.69
N SER A 152 -1.90 -18.06 3.98
CA SER A 152 -3.35 -17.84 4.01
C SER A 152 -4.06 -18.15 2.69
N THR A 153 -3.33 -18.42 1.60
CA THR A 153 -3.94 -18.93 0.36
C THR A 153 -3.83 -20.45 0.36
N VAL A 154 -4.77 -21.09 1.06
CA VAL A 154 -4.88 -22.56 1.08
C VAL A 154 -5.42 -23.07 -0.25
N PHE A 155 -6.18 -22.26 -0.99
CA PHE A 155 -6.35 -22.47 -2.43
C PHE A 155 -5.09 -22.05 -3.18
N TRP A 156 -4.78 -22.77 -4.25
CA TRP A 156 -3.50 -22.74 -4.99
C TRP A 156 -2.44 -23.68 -4.44
N GLN A 157 -2.85 -24.82 -3.90
CA GLN A 157 -1.94 -25.96 -3.78
C GLN A 157 -1.74 -26.61 -5.14
N SER A 158 -0.49 -26.88 -5.54
CA SER A 158 -0.24 -27.55 -6.81
C SER A 158 -0.64 -29.02 -6.73
N VAL A 159 -1.67 -29.40 -7.49
CA VAL A 159 -2.07 -30.82 -7.64
C VAL A 159 -1.00 -31.69 -8.31
N ASN A 160 0.03 -31.05 -8.90
CA ASN A 160 1.11 -31.68 -9.63
C ASN A 160 2.50 -31.45 -8.97
N GLN A 161 2.54 -31.11 -7.68
CA GLN A 161 3.80 -30.93 -6.96
C GLN A 161 4.61 -32.25 -6.88
N THR A 162 3.93 -33.33 -6.50
CA THR A 162 4.46 -34.70 -6.42
C THR A 162 3.49 -35.68 -7.07
N THR A 163 3.92 -36.93 -7.31
CA THR A 163 3.07 -37.97 -7.93
C THR A 163 1.84 -38.35 -7.12
N ASP A 164 1.84 -38.08 -5.81
CA ASP A 164 0.78 -38.36 -4.86
C ASP A 164 0.02 -37.11 -4.38
N ALA A 165 0.40 -35.90 -4.83
CA ALA A 165 -0.16 -34.63 -4.38
C ALA A 165 -1.69 -34.59 -4.53
N LEU A 166 -2.20 -34.86 -5.74
CA LEU A 166 -3.65 -34.91 -6.00
C LEU A 166 -4.39 -35.90 -5.10
N ALA A 167 -3.82 -37.10 -4.87
CA ALA A 167 -4.45 -38.12 -4.04
C ALA A 167 -4.49 -37.71 -2.55
N HIS A 168 -3.42 -37.09 -2.05
CA HIS A 168 -3.37 -36.54 -0.69
C HIS A 168 -4.34 -35.36 -0.52
N MET A 169 -4.40 -34.44 -1.47
CA MET A 169 -5.35 -33.32 -1.45
C MET A 169 -6.79 -33.82 -1.47
N TYR A 170 -7.11 -34.80 -2.31
CA TYR A 170 -8.43 -35.44 -2.30
C TYR A 170 -8.75 -36.06 -0.93
N ALA A 171 -7.82 -36.79 -0.32
CA ALA A 171 -8.04 -37.38 1.01
C ALA A 171 -8.27 -36.30 2.09
N ARG A 172 -7.54 -35.18 2.03
CA ARG A 172 -7.76 -34.02 2.92
C ARG A 172 -9.14 -33.42 2.74
N ALA A 173 -9.56 -33.19 1.49
CA ALA A 173 -10.89 -32.68 1.16
C ALA A 173 -12.02 -33.57 1.72
N GLN A 174 -11.87 -34.91 1.63
CA GLN A 174 -12.84 -35.83 2.22
C GLN A 174 -12.95 -35.70 3.75
N ILE A 175 -11.82 -35.44 4.43
CA ILE A 175 -11.80 -35.23 5.87
C ILE A 175 -12.48 -33.90 6.21
N GLU A 176 -12.13 -32.82 5.52
CA GLU A 176 -12.71 -31.48 5.71
C GLU A 176 -14.23 -31.50 5.51
N GLY A 177 -14.74 -32.10 4.44
CA GLY A 177 -16.18 -32.21 4.22
C GLY A 177 -16.88 -33.11 5.26
N SER A 178 -16.21 -34.13 5.78
CA SER A 178 -16.74 -34.96 6.87
C SER A 178 -16.76 -34.20 8.20
N LEU A 179 -15.77 -33.35 8.47
CA LEU A 179 -15.75 -32.46 9.63
C LEU A 179 -16.86 -31.43 9.53
N ALA A 180 -17.02 -30.78 8.37
CA ALA A 180 -18.09 -29.84 8.10
C ALA A 180 -19.46 -30.46 8.32
N GLU A 181 -19.72 -31.67 7.78
CA GLU A 181 -20.98 -32.38 8.00
C GLU A 181 -21.20 -32.75 9.48
N ALA A 182 -20.21 -33.40 10.12
CA ALA A 182 -20.34 -33.90 11.49
C ALA A 182 -20.46 -32.79 12.53
N ARG A 183 -19.85 -31.63 12.27
CA ARG A 183 -19.83 -30.48 13.20
C ARG A 183 -20.81 -29.37 12.82
N ASN A 184 -21.62 -29.54 11.78
CA ASN A 184 -22.77 -28.68 11.46
C ASN A 184 -23.98 -28.97 12.39
N THR A 185 -23.75 -29.03 13.71
CA THR A 185 -24.77 -29.43 14.69
C THR A 185 -25.94 -28.46 14.78
N GLU A 186 -25.70 -27.17 14.52
CA GLU A 186 -26.73 -26.12 14.45
C GLU A 186 -27.40 -26.03 13.07
N GLY A 187 -26.91 -26.78 12.07
CA GLY A 187 -27.51 -26.84 10.73
C GLY A 187 -27.44 -25.52 9.95
N PHE A 188 -26.48 -24.65 10.22
CA PHE A 188 -26.38 -23.35 9.57
C PHE A 188 -25.52 -23.35 8.30
N LEU A 189 -24.56 -24.28 8.18
CA LEU A 189 -23.58 -24.27 7.07
C LEU A 189 -24.23 -24.34 5.68
N GLN A 190 -25.36 -25.06 5.54
CA GLN A 190 -26.08 -25.12 4.27
C GLN A 190 -26.62 -23.76 3.79
N TYR A 191 -26.74 -22.78 4.68
CA TYR A 191 -27.24 -21.45 4.32
C TYR A 191 -26.12 -20.47 3.97
N ILE A 192 -24.85 -20.88 4.08
CA ILE A 192 -23.67 -20.08 3.72
C ILE A 192 -23.44 -20.20 2.22
N THR A 193 -24.26 -19.50 1.45
CA THR A 193 -24.31 -19.57 -0.03
C THR A 193 -24.48 -18.17 -0.62
N THR A 194 -24.04 -17.98 -1.87
CA THR A 194 -24.09 -16.68 -2.55
C THR A 194 -25.50 -16.17 -2.72
N ASP A 195 -26.46 -17.05 -3.04
CA ASP A 195 -27.84 -16.62 -3.30
C ASP A 195 -28.56 -16.15 -2.03
N TYR A 196 -28.16 -16.67 -0.88
CA TYR A 196 -28.63 -16.19 0.43
C TYR A 196 -27.90 -14.92 0.86
N THR A 197 -26.62 -14.76 0.52
CA THR A 197 -25.91 -13.49 0.71
C THR A 197 -26.51 -12.38 -0.16
N ALA A 198 -26.95 -12.69 -1.39
CA ALA A 198 -27.66 -11.75 -2.25
C ALA A 198 -28.99 -11.27 -1.64
N ARG A 199 -29.68 -12.13 -0.88
CA ARG A 199 -30.88 -11.73 -0.12
C ARG A 199 -30.53 -10.78 1.02
N ASP A 200 -29.40 -11.01 1.70
CA ASP A 200 -28.93 -10.10 2.73
C ASP A 200 -28.60 -8.72 2.17
N MET A 201 -28.01 -8.63 0.97
CA MET A 201 -27.76 -7.34 0.29
C MET A 201 -29.06 -6.53 0.12
N LEU A 202 -30.17 -7.18 -0.23
CA LEU A 202 -31.47 -6.53 -0.33
C LEU A 202 -31.94 -6.05 1.06
N THR A 203 -31.88 -6.93 2.06
CA THR A 203 -32.30 -6.61 3.44
C THR A 203 -31.46 -5.46 4.04
N ILE A 204 -30.15 -5.43 3.77
CA ILE A 204 -29.27 -4.32 4.16
C ILE A 204 -29.76 -3.03 3.52
N THR A 205 -29.97 -3.04 2.19
CA THR A 205 -30.40 -1.86 1.43
C THR A 205 -31.76 -1.33 1.91
N GLU A 206 -32.70 -2.22 2.19
CA GLU A 206 -34.02 -1.88 2.75
C GLU A 206 -33.91 -1.31 4.17
N ALA A 207 -32.97 -1.81 4.99
CA ALA A 207 -32.71 -1.27 6.32
C ALA A 207 -32.08 0.15 6.29
N PHE A 208 -31.44 0.54 5.19
CA PHE A 208 -31.06 1.93 4.91
C PHE A 208 -32.23 2.79 4.39
N GLY A 209 -33.38 2.18 4.09
CA GLY A 209 -34.56 2.85 3.52
C GLY A 209 -34.54 2.97 2.00
N PHE A 210 -33.73 2.18 1.29
CA PHE A 210 -33.65 2.16 -0.17
C PHE A 210 -34.30 0.89 -0.74
N GLU A 211 -34.93 1.01 -1.90
CA GLU A 211 -35.60 -0.14 -2.55
C GLU A 211 -34.71 -0.88 -3.56
N LYS A 212 -33.62 -0.26 -4.02
CA LYS A 212 -32.74 -0.79 -5.07
C LYS A 212 -31.29 -0.79 -4.61
N VAL A 213 -30.61 -1.90 -4.84
CA VAL A 213 -29.21 -2.11 -4.44
C VAL A 213 -28.28 -1.28 -5.32
N GLN A 214 -27.36 -0.59 -4.65
CA GLN A 214 -26.14 -0.07 -5.27
C GLN A 214 -24.95 -0.85 -4.72
N TYR A 215 -24.09 -1.33 -5.59
CA TYR A 215 -23.09 -2.34 -5.25
C TYR A 215 -21.85 -2.22 -6.12
N TRP A 216 -20.68 -2.45 -5.52
CA TRP A 216 -19.42 -2.70 -6.21
C TRP A 216 -18.80 -3.99 -5.65
N GLY A 217 -18.78 -5.02 -6.47
CA GLY A 217 -18.15 -6.31 -6.16
C GLY A 217 -16.99 -6.57 -7.08
N VAL A 218 -15.86 -6.96 -6.50
CA VAL A 218 -14.67 -7.38 -7.24
C VAL A 218 -14.45 -8.88 -7.10
N SER A 219 -13.88 -9.54 -8.11
CA SER A 219 -13.55 -10.99 -8.05
C SER A 219 -14.79 -11.86 -7.78
N TYR A 220 -14.82 -12.74 -6.75
CA TYR A 220 -16.04 -13.43 -6.31
C TYR A 220 -17.24 -12.47 -6.06
N GLY A 221 -16.98 -11.21 -5.65
CA GLY A 221 -18.03 -10.18 -5.56
C GLY A 221 -18.76 -9.95 -6.90
N SER A 222 -18.11 -10.22 -8.03
CA SER A 222 -18.79 -10.22 -9.34
C SER A 222 -19.83 -11.33 -9.46
N VAL A 223 -19.58 -12.52 -8.89
CA VAL A 223 -20.54 -13.63 -8.80
C VAL A 223 -21.72 -13.20 -7.95
N LEU A 224 -21.45 -12.65 -6.76
CA LEU A 224 -22.49 -12.18 -5.85
C LEU A 224 -23.38 -11.09 -6.49
N GLY A 225 -22.77 -10.09 -7.13
CA GLY A 225 -23.49 -9.03 -7.83
C GLY A 225 -24.31 -9.53 -9.01
N ALA A 226 -23.77 -10.45 -9.82
CA ALA A 226 -24.48 -11.02 -10.96
C ALA A 226 -25.61 -11.97 -10.50
N THR A 227 -25.40 -12.77 -9.46
CA THR A 227 -26.44 -13.60 -8.84
C THR A 227 -27.56 -12.74 -8.29
N PHE A 228 -27.25 -11.65 -7.59
CA PHE A 228 -28.25 -10.67 -7.16
C PHE A 228 -29.06 -10.11 -8.34
N ALA A 229 -28.38 -9.69 -9.40
CA ALA A 229 -29.02 -9.12 -10.58
C ALA A 229 -29.93 -10.13 -11.31
N ALA A 230 -29.57 -11.41 -11.33
CA ALA A 230 -30.38 -12.47 -11.90
C ALA A 230 -31.60 -12.82 -11.03
N MET A 231 -31.44 -12.83 -9.70
CA MET A 231 -32.52 -13.16 -8.76
C MET A 231 -33.52 -12.01 -8.55
N PHE A 232 -33.03 -10.76 -8.55
CA PHE A 232 -33.82 -9.57 -8.24
C PHE A 232 -33.62 -8.47 -9.29
N PRO A 233 -33.92 -8.72 -10.57
CA PRO A 233 -33.63 -7.78 -11.66
C PRO A 233 -34.25 -6.40 -11.44
N ASP A 234 -35.44 -6.31 -10.86
CA ASP A 234 -36.14 -5.04 -10.59
C ASP A 234 -35.55 -4.26 -9.40
N LYS A 235 -34.78 -4.93 -8.55
CA LYS A 235 -34.09 -4.34 -7.39
C LYS A 235 -32.67 -3.87 -7.70
N VAL A 236 -32.25 -3.93 -8.97
CA VAL A 236 -30.95 -3.41 -9.42
C VAL A 236 -31.01 -1.88 -9.59
N GLY A 237 -30.25 -1.17 -8.76
CA GLY A 237 -30.07 0.29 -8.82
C GLY A 237 -28.80 0.66 -9.60
N ARG A 238 -27.63 0.41 -9.02
CA ARG A 238 -26.31 0.63 -9.65
C ARG A 238 -25.37 -0.49 -9.24
N VAL A 239 -25.20 -1.48 -10.10
CA VAL A 239 -24.34 -2.64 -9.82
C VAL A 239 -23.11 -2.58 -10.73
N VAL A 240 -21.94 -2.53 -10.11
CA VAL A 240 -20.63 -2.69 -10.76
C VAL A 240 -20.10 -4.07 -10.41
N ILE A 241 -19.72 -4.84 -11.44
CA ILE A 241 -18.98 -6.08 -11.29
C ILE A 241 -17.64 -5.96 -12.01
N ASP A 242 -16.55 -6.26 -11.30
CA ASP A 242 -15.18 -5.93 -11.72
C ASP A 242 -14.24 -7.12 -11.48
N GLY A 243 -13.46 -7.52 -12.49
CA GLY A 243 -12.71 -8.79 -12.45
C GLY A 243 -13.67 -9.99 -12.40
N VAL A 244 -14.35 -10.25 -13.51
CA VAL A 244 -15.63 -10.96 -13.52
C VAL A 244 -15.52 -12.47 -13.72
N VAL A 245 -16.06 -13.23 -12.77
CA VAL A 245 -16.19 -14.68 -12.86
C VAL A 245 -17.55 -15.05 -13.49
N PRO A 246 -17.61 -15.88 -14.54
CA PRO A 246 -18.87 -16.28 -15.15
C PRO A 246 -19.72 -17.15 -14.24
N LEU A 247 -21.00 -16.77 -14.05
CA LEU A 247 -21.93 -17.54 -13.23
C LEU A 247 -22.07 -19.01 -13.64
N PRO A 248 -22.17 -19.38 -14.94
CA PRO A 248 -22.25 -20.79 -15.30
C PRO A 248 -21.03 -21.60 -14.88
N ALA A 249 -19.83 -21.01 -14.92
CA ALA A 249 -18.58 -21.64 -14.50
C ALA A 249 -18.57 -21.85 -12.97
N TRP A 250 -18.94 -20.81 -12.22
CA TRP A 250 -19.04 -20.84 -10.75
C TRP A 250 -19.99 -21.93 -10.26
N TYR A 251 -21.26 -21.87 -10.69
CA TYR A 251 -22.30 -22.81 -10.23
C TYR A 251 -22.11 -24.23 -10.78
N ALA A 252 -21.33 -24.42 -11.85
CA ALA A 252 -20.94 -25.76 -12.33
C ALA A 252 -19.77 -26.38 -11.55
N GLY A 253 -19.11 -25.63 -10.65
CA GLY A 253 -17.87 -26.09 -10.01
C GLY A 253 -16.73 -26.29 -11.04
N ASN A 254 -16.74 -25.51 -12.12
CA ASN A 254 -15.76 -25.58 -13.20
C ASN A 254 -15.33 -24.16 -13.59
N MET A 255 -14.27 -23.68 -12.93
CA MET A 255 -13.70 -22.34 -13.15
C MET A 255 -12.58 -22.31 -14.19
N SER A 256 -12.38 -23.37 -14.96
CA SER A 256 -11.25 -23.49 -15.90
C SER A 256 -11.20 -22.38 -16.95
N SER A 257 -12.36 -21.88 -17.35
CA SER A 257 -12.46 -20.77 -18.31
C SER A 257 -11.85 -19.45 -17.81
N THR A 258 -11.75 -19.25 -16.49
CA THR A 258 -11.23 -18.02 -15.90
C THR A 258 -9.71 -17.88 -16.02
N LEU A 259 -8.99 -19.00 -16.20
CA LEU A 259 -7.53 -19.07 -16.35
C LEU A 259 -6.99 -18.69 -17.73
N SER A 260 -7.85 -18.44 -18.71
CA SER A 260 -7.43 -18.23 -20.11
C SER A 260 -6.46 -17.06 -20.33
N ASP A 261 -6.36 -16.14 -19.38
CA ASP A 261 -5.41 -15.01 -19.39
C ASP A 261 -4.20 -15.20 -18.43
N ALA A 262 -4.10 -16.32 -17.70
CA ALA A 262 -3.06 -16.53 -16.68
C ALA A 262 -1.65 -16.65 -17.28
N ASP A 263 -1.48 -17.47 -18.32
CA ASP A 263 -0.19 -17.59 -19.03
C ASP A 263 0.21 -16.26 -19.67
N LYS A 264 -0.76 -15.48 -20.17
CA LYS A 264 -0.52 -14.15 -20.71
C LYS A 264 0.02 -13.17 -19.66
N ALA A 265 -0.44 -13.25 -18.41
CA ALA A 265 0.11 -12.43 -17.32
C ALA A 265 1.58 -12.77 -17.04
N LEU A 266 1.93 -14.07 -17.09
CA LEU A 266 3.33 -14.51 -16.97
C LEU A 266 4.18 -14.03 -18.15
N ASP A 267 3.68 -14.16 -19.38
CA ASP A 267 4.37 -13.66 -20.57
C ASP A 267 4.64 -12.14 -20.48
N ILE A 268 3.71 -11.38 -19.91
CA ILE A 268 3.88 -9.94 -19.67
C ILE A 268 4.99 -9.70 -18.64
N PHE A 269 5.08 -10.47 -17.56
CA PHE A 269 6.21 -10.38 -16.62
C PHE A 269 7.55 -10.66 -17.31
N ILE A 270 7.66 -11.78 -18.04
CA ILE A 270 8.90 -12.21 -18.71
C ILE A 270 9.34 -11.16 -19.74
N SER A 271 8.42 -10.73 -20.61
CA SER A 271 8.71 -9.73 -21.65
C SER A 271 9.01 -8.34 -21.08
N SER A 272 8.33 -7.93 -20.01
CA SER A 272 8.60 -6.65 -19.33
C SER A 272 9.95 -6.68 -18.63
N CYS A 273 10.32 -7.79 -17.99
CA CYS A 273 11.64 -7.96 -17.38
C CYS A 273 12.76 -7.87 -18.42
N PHE A 274 12.60 -8.53 -19.57
CA PHE A 274 13.55 -8.43 -20.68
C PHE A 274 13.68 -6.99 -21.19
N THR A 275 12.54 -6.36 -21.47
CA THR A 275 12.49 -4.99 -22.01
C THR A 275 13.08 -3.96 -21.04
N ALA A 276 12.90 -4.15 -19.73
CA ALA A 276 13.44 -3.27 -18.71
C ALA A 276 14.98 -3.32 -18.61
N GLY A 277 15.60 -4.42 -19.06
CA GLY A 277 17.05 -4.58 -19.02
C GLY A 277 17.59 -4.90 -17.62
N PRO A 278 18.90 -5.25 -17.52
CA PRO A 278 19.52 -5.70 -16.27
C PRO A 278 19.62 -4.62 -15.18
N SER A 279 19.47 -3.34 -15.53
CA SER A 279 19.46 -2.25 -14.56
C SER A 279 18.12 -2.10 -13.82
N ALA A 280 17.03 -2.60 -14.38
CA ALA A 280 15.68 -2.43 -13.83
C ALA A 280 14.96 -3.75 -13.53
N CYS A 281 15.42 -4.88 -14.10
CA CYS A 281 14.96 -6.21 -13.73
C CYS A 281 16.15 -7.08 -13.25
N ALA A 282 16.19 -7.42 -11.97
CA ALA A 282 17.24 -8.26 -11.39
C ALA A 282 17.26 -9.67 -12.00
N PHE A 283 16.10 -10.23 -12.35
CA PHE A 283 15.97 -11.54 -12.98
C PHE A 283 16.42 -11.56 -14.45
N HIS A 284 16.67 -10.40 -15.06
CA HIS A 284 17.13 -10.34 -16.45
C HIS A 284 18.46 -11.06 -16.64
N ASN A 285 19.38 -10.98 -15.67
CA ASN A 285 20.66 -11.70 -15.68
C ASN A 285 21.42 -11.66 -17.03
N ASN A 286 21.49 -10.48 -17.67
CA ASN A 286 22.09 -10.28 -19.00
C ASN A 286 21.55 -11.19 -20.13
N ALA A 287 20.30 -11.67 -20.01
CA ALA A 287 19.61 -12.39 -21.07
C ALA A 287 19.66 -11.63 -22.41
N THR A 288 19.86 -12.38 -23.50
CA THR A 288 19.89 -11.83 -24.86
C THR A 288 18.55 -11.96 -25.58
N SER A 289 17.60 -12.70 -25.00
CA SER A 289 16.24 -12.84 -25.53
C SER A 289 15.20 -13.07 -24.42
N VAL A 290 13.93 -12.81 -24.72
CA VAL A 290 12.78 -13.13 -23.85
C VAL A 290 12.76 -14.64 -23.50
N ALA A 291 13.14 -15.49 -24.44
CA ALA A 291 13.18 -16.94 -24.26
C ALA A 291 14.21 -17.38 -23.21
N GLU A 292 15.31 -16.66 -23.04
CA GLU A 292 16.30 -16.96 -22.00
C GLU A 292 15.75 -16.66 -20.59
N ILE A 293 14.93 -15.62 -20.43
CA ILE A 293 14.27 -15.34 -19.14
C ILE A 293 13.25 -16.43 -18.82
N ALA A 294 12.44 -16.83 -19.81
CA ALA A 294 11.50 -17.94 -19.65
C ALA A 294 12.21 -19.24 -19.26
N SER A 295 13.26 -19.61 -20.00
CA SER A 295 14.06 -20.80 -19.69
C SER A 295 14.75 -20.72 -18.32
N SER A 296 15.16 -19.52 -17.88
CA SER A 296 15.70 -19.32 -16.53
C SER A 296 14.65 -19.59 -15.46
N LEU A 297 13.42 -19.13 -15.68
CA LEU A 297 12.30 -19.41 -14.78
C LEU A 297 11.98 -20.91 -14.72
N ASP A 298 11.91 -21.58 -15.87
CA ASP A 298 11.70 -23.03 -15.94
C ASP A 298 12.77 -23.80 -15.15
N THR A 299 14.03 -23.36 -15.27
CA THR A 299 15.16 -23.94 -14.54
C THR A 299 15.01 -23.75 -13.02
N VAL A 300 14.63 -22.55 -12.57
CA VAL A 300 14.38 -22.28 -11.16
C VAL A 300 13.24 -23.15 -10.63
N LEU A 301 12.12 -23.21 -11.34
CA LEU A 301 10.95 -24.01 -10.95
C LEU A 301 11.29 -25.51 -10.88
N ALA A 302 11.99 -26.04 -11.90
CA ALA A 302 12.43 -27.44 -11.91
C ALA A 302 13.42 -27.75 -10.78
N SER A 303 14.33 -26.83 -10.47
CA SER A 303 15.27 -26.99 -9.36
C SER A 303 14.54 -27.04 -8.02
N ILE A 304 13.60 -26.13 -7.77
CA ILE A 304 12.84 -26.08 -6.51
C ILE A 304 11.90 -27.28 -6.38
N GLN A 305 11.33 -27.78 -7.47
CA GLN A 305 10.51 -28.99 -7.44
C GLN A 305 11.30 -30.23 -7.02
N GLN A 306 12.57 -30.33 -7.42
CA GLN A 306 13.45 -31.44 -7.03
C GLN A 306 14.11 -31.22 -5.67
N THR A 307 14.40 -29.97 -5.31
CA THR A 307 15.14 -29.61 -4.09
C THR A 307 14.55 -28.32 -3.49
N PRO A 308 13.50 -28.45 -2.65
CA PRO A 308 12.97 -27.33 -1.87
C PRO A 308 14.05 -26.72 -0.97
N LEU A 309 13.94 -25.42 -0.71
CA LEU A 309 14.94 -24.66 0.05
C LEU A 309 14.41 -24.27 1.43
N PRO A 310 15.20 -24.43 2.51
CA PRO A 310 14.83 -23.93 3.83
C PRO A 310 15.05 -22.43 3.93
N VAL A 311 14.20 -21.75 4.71
CA VAL A 311 14.38 -20.37 5.15
C VAL A 311 14.42 -20.33 6.66
N PHE A 312 15.42 -19.63 7.20
CA PHE A 312 15.52 -19.31 8.62
C PHE A 312 16.02 -17.88 8.76
N LEU A 313 15.17 -17.02 9.30
CA LEU A 313 15.41 -15.61 9.53
C LEU A 313 15.40 -15.34 11.03
N ASP A 314 16.53 -14.86 11.53
CA ASP A 314 16.70 -14.38 12.90
C ASP A 314 16.53 -12.86 12.90
N THR A 315 15.38 -12.39 13.37
CA THR A 315 15.16 -10.96 13.64
C THR A 315 15.35 -10.73 15.13
N SER A 316 15.88 -9.57 15.52
CA SER A 316 16.18 -9.22 16.92
C SER A 316 15.00 -9.34 17.90
N SER A 317 13.78 -9.56 17.40
CA SER A 317 12.54 -9.71 18.15
C SER A 317 11.79 -11.03 17.90
N SER A 318 12.14 -11.85 16.89
CA SER A 318 11.46 -13.12 16.56
C SER A 318 12.23 -13.97 15.53
N TYR A 319 11.99 -15.28 15.53
CA TYR A 319 12.41 -16.16 14.45
C TYR A 319 11.28 -16.34 13.43
N SER A 320 11.64 -16.37 12.15
CA SER A 320 10.72 -16.64 11.05
C SER A 320 11.35 -17.70 10.14
N TYR A 321 10.59 -18.74 9.78
CA TYR A 321 11.12 -19.90 9.08
C TYR A 321 10.05 -20.56 8.22
N ALA A 322 10.47 -21.18 7.12
CA ALA A 322 9.60 -21.94 6.22
C ALA A 322 10.41 -22.87 5.32
N ILE A 323 9.69 -23.74 4.60
CA ILE A 323 10.21 -24.46 3.44
C ILE A 323 9.63 -23.77 2.21
N VAL A 324 10.50 -23.34 1.30
CA VAL A 324 10.12 -22.80 -0.01
C VAL A 324 10.20 -23.92 -1.02
N ASP A 325 9.03 -24.43 -1.41
CA ASP A 325 8.86 -25.49 -2.39
C ASP A 325 8.19 -24.99 -3.68
N TYR A 326 7.90 -25.91 -4.60
CA TYR A 326 7.35 -25.60 -5.93
C TYR A 326 6.03 -24.84 -5.84
N THR A 327 5.13 -25.30 -4.97
CA THR A 327 3.83 -24.67 -4.74
C THR A 327 4.01 -23.26 -4.20
N PHE A 328 4.90 -23.07 -3.20
CA PHE A 328 5.20 -21.75 -2.64
C PHE A 328 5.68 -20.75 -3.69
N VAL A 329 6.62 -21.16 -4.56
CA VAL A 329 7.17 -20.27 -5.59
C VAL A 329 6.08 -19.91 -6.62
N LYS A 330 5.31 -20.89 -7.07
CA LYS A 330 4.26 -20.66 -8.08
C LYS A 330 3.10 -19.84 -7.55
N SER A 331 2.64 -20.10 -6.33
CA SER A 331 1.61 -19.27 -5.69
C SER A 331 2.11 -17.84 -5.48
N THR A 332 3.39 -17.64 -5.14
CA THR A 332 4.00 -16.31 -5.04
C THR A 332 4.03 -15.59 -6.39
N ILE A 333 4.41 -16.28 -7.48
CA ILE A 333 4.36 -15.72 -8.85
C ILE A 333 2.92 -15.34 -9.22
N PHE A 334 1.97 -16.25 -9.01
CA PHE A 334 0.56 -16.02 -9.31
C PHE A 334 0.03 -14.83 -8.52
N ASN A 335 0.32 -14.76 -7.22
CA ASN A 335 -0.08 -13.66 -6.34
C ASN A 335 0.57 -12.30 -6.73
N ALA A 336 1.78 -12.31 -7.29
CA ALA A 336 2.42 -11.09 -7.78
C ALA A 336 1.65 -10.46 -8.96
N PHE A 337 0.87 -11.24 -9.71
CA PHE A 337 0.10 -10.74 -10.84
C PHE A 337 -1.09 -9.88 -10.41
N TYR A 338 -1.55 -9.93 -9.15
CA TYR A 338 -2.63 -9.07 -8.67
C TYR A 338 -2.31 -7.57 -8.83
N GLN A 339 -1.07 -7.17 -8.53
CA GLN A 339 -0.63 -5.76 -8.55
C GLN A 339 0.74 -5.63 -9.23
N PRO A 340 0.79 -5.81 -10.55
CA PRO A 340 2.03 -6.05 -11.28
C PRO A 340 2.99 -4.84 -11.23
N ALA A 341 2.46 -3.61 -11.26
CA ALA A 341 3.27 -2.39 -11.20
C ALA A 341 4.11 -2.28 -9.92
N VAL A 342 3.62 -2.83 -8.80
CA VAL A 342 4.32 -2.79 -7.51
C VAL A 342 5.07 -4.10 -7.25
N ARG A 343 4.51 -5.24 -7.66
CA ARG A 343 5.00 -6.57 -7.27
C ARG A 343 6.01 -7.18 -8.25
N PHE A 344 6.00 -6.79 -9.54
CA PHE A 344 6.96 -7.33 -10.52
C PHE A 344 8.43 -7.03 -10.18
N PRO A 345 8.81 -5.82 -9.75
CA PRO A 345 10.19 -5.55 -9.35
C PRO A 345 10.64 -6.44 -8.18
N VAL A 346 9.76 -6.65 -7.20
CA VAL A 346 10.05 -7.50 -6.04
C VAL A 346 10.13 -8.97 -6.45
N LEU A 347 9.21 -9.44 -7.30
CA LEU A 347 9.26 -10.78 -7.85
C LEU A 347 10.54 -11.02 -8.64
N ALA A 348 10.96 -10.06 -9.47
CA ALA A 348 12.20 -10.16 -10.23
C ALA A 348 13.43 -10.30 -9.31
N GLN A 349 13.50 -9.52 -8.22
CA GLN A 349 14.57 -9.68 -7.24
C GLN A 349 14.50 -11.04 -6.54
N ALA A 350 13.31 -11.45 -6.12
CA ALA A 350 13.08 -12.72 -5.44
C ALA A 350 13.48 -13.93 -6.29
N LEU A 351 13.13 -13.94 -7.58
CA LEU A 351 13.51 -14.99 -8.51
C LEU A 351 15.01 -14.99 -8.82
N ALA A 352 15.65 -13.82 -8.87
CA ALA A 352 17.10 -13.72 -9.05
C ALA A 352 17.86 -14.29 -7.84
N ASP A 353 17.41 -13.97 -6.63
CA ASP A 353 17.99 -14.51 -5.39
C ASP A 353 17.74 -16.02 -5.28
N LEU A 354 16.55 -16.47 -5.67
CA LEU A 354 16.18 -17.88 -5.66
C LEU A 354 17.04 -18.70 -6.64
N ALA A 355 17.35 -18.14 -7.82
CA ALA A 355 18.26 -18.75 -8.79
C ALA A 355 19.70 -18.92 -8.23
N LEU A 356 20.07 -18.15 -7.21
CA LEU A 356 21.34 -18.27 -6.49
C LEU A 356 21.24 -19.16 -5.24
N GLY A 357 20.10 -19.82 -5.01
CA GLY A 357 19.84 -20.68 -3.86
C GLY A 357 19.42 -19.93 -2.59
N ASN A 358 19.05 -18.64 -2.68
CA ASN A 358 18.57 -17.86 -1.54
C ASN A 358 17.04 -17.68 -1.60
N ALA A 359 16.32 -18.42 -0.77
CA ALA A 359 14.86 -18.38 -0.70
C ALA A 359 14.29 -17.30 0.24
N SER A 360 15.14 -16.52 0.90
CA SER A 360 14.70 -15.52 1.91
C SER A 360 13.84 -14.42 1.30
N THR A 361 14.22 -13.90 0.13
CA THR A 361 13.53 -12.78 -0.51
C THR A 361 12.14 -13.18 -1.00
N ILE A 362 12.00 -14.36 -1.61
CA ILE A 362 10.69 -14.86 -2.05
C ILE A 362 9.79 -15.18 -0.85
N TYR A 363 10.36 -15.71 0.23
CA TYR A 363 9.62 -15.95 1.46
C TYR A 363 9.08 -14.66 2.09
N LEU A 364 9.91 -13.62 2.17
CA LEU A 364 9.48 -12.29 2.66
C LEU A 364 8.47 -11.65 1.71
N ALA A 365 8.63 -11.81 0.39
CA ALA A 365 7.70 -11.27 -0.59
C ALA A 365 6.29 -11.88 -0.44
N ALA A 366 6.20 -13.16 -0.09
CA ALA A 366 4.94 -13.85 0.15
C ALA A 366 4.34 -13.55 1.54
N THR A 367 5.17 -13.45 2.59
CA THR A 367 4.71 -13.31 3.98
C THR A 367 4.50 -11.87 4.45
N ALA A 368 4.96 -10.87 3.68
CA ALA A 368 4.73 -9.45 4.01
C ALA A 368 3.24 -9.06 4.07
N ALA A 369 2.34 -9.90 3.55
CA ALA A 369 0.88 -9.71 3.59
C ALA A 369 0.18 -10.54 4.69
N ASP A 370 0.87 -11.47 5.38
CA ASP A 370 0.22 -12.49 6.19
C ASP A 370 0.88 -12.64 7.57
N THR A 371 0.30 -11.95 8.55
CA THR A 371 0.85 -11.83 9.91
C THR A 371 0.15 -12.71 10.93
N ALA A 372 -0.83 -13.52 10.53
CA ALA A 372 -1.60 -14.35 11.45
C ALA A 372 -0.81 -15.60 11.86
N VAL A 373 0.03 -15.44 12.88
CA VAL A 373 0.75 -16.57 13.51
C VAL A 373 -0.09 -17.13 14.63
N PHE A 374 -0.33 -18.45 14.60
CA PHE A 374 -0.98 -19.14 15.71
C PHE A 374 -0.22 -18.85 17.01
N SER A 375 -0.95 -18.41 18.04
CA SER A 375 -0.40 -18.13 19.35
C SER A 375 -1.20 -18.85 20.42
N CYS A 376 -0.50 -19.47 21.37
CA CYS A 376 -1.09 -20.03 22.57
C CYS A 376 -1.45 -18.96 23.62
N ASP A 377 -1.18 -17.68 23.34
CA ASP A 377 -1.64 -16.58 24.19
C ASP A 377 -3.16 -16.44 24.05
N PRO A 378 -3.95 -16.61 25.12
CA PRO A 378 -5.40 -16.45 25.08
C PRO A 378 -5.85 -15.01 24.75
N LYS A 379 -4.94 -14.03 24.71
CA LYS A 379 -5.19 -12.66 24.25
C LYS A 379 -4.83 -12.43 22.79
N ALA A 380 -4.20 -13.38 22.12
CA ALA A 380 -3.89 -13.26 20.71
C ALA A 380 -5.20 -13.20 19.90
N ALA A 381 -5.15 -12.50 18.76
CA ALA A 381 -6.25 -12.54 17.81
C ALA A 381 -6.46 -13.99 17.36
N PRO A 382 -7.72 -14.44 17.22
CA PRO A 382 -8.00 -15.76 16.68
C PRO A 382 -7.45 -15.88 15.26
N LEU A 383 -7.10 -17.10 14.85
CA LEU A 383 -6.73 -17.34 13.47
C LEU A 383 -7.91 -17.01 12.54
N PRO A 384 -7.67 -16.42 11.36
CA PRO A 384 -8.72 -16.20 10.37
C PRO A 384 -9.48 -17.48 10.04
N HIS A 385 -10.79 -17.35 9.83
CA HIS A 385 -11.72 -18.43 9.46
C HIS A 385 -12.07 -18.37 7.96
N ASP A 386 -11.30 -17.60 7.20
CA ASP A 386 -11.61 -17.26 5.81
C ASP A 386 -11.58 -18.52 4.95
N TYR A 387 -10.64 -19.44 5.21
CA TYR A 387 -10.58 -20.72 4.53
C TYR A 387 -11.86 -21.56 4.67
N GLU A 388 -12.34 -21.80 5.90
CA GLU A 388 -13.55 -22.59 6.08
C GLU A 388 -14.77 -21.91 5.44
N SER A 389 -14.82 -20.58 5.51
CA SER A 389 -15.87 -19.77 4.89
C SER A 389 -15.82 -19.86 3.36
N GLU A 390 -14.63 -19.77 2.78
CA GLU A 390 -14.36 -19.78 1.35
C GLU A 390 -14.77 -21.13 0.74
N VAL A 391 -14.31 -22.24 1.35
CA VAL A 391 -14.71 -23.62 1.00
C VAL A 391 -16.24 -23.79 1.11
N SER A 392 -16.86 -23.29 2.19
CA SER A 392 -18.32 -23.39 2.36
C SER A 392 -19.08 -22.73 1.23
N ILE A 393 -18.67 -21.52 0.86
CA ILE A 393 -19.36 -20.71 -0.15
C ILE A 393 -19.17 -21.35 -1.52
N ILE A 394 -17.92 -21.59 -1.94
CA ILE A 394 -17.66 -22.05 -3.30
C ILE A 394 -18.24 -23.45 -3.55
N CYS A 395 -18.06 -24.38 -2.62
CA CYS A 395 -18.53 -25.75 -2.78
C CYS A 395 -20.03 -25.87 -2.46
N GLY A 396 -20.57 -25.01 -1.59
CA GLY A 396 -22.00 -24.95 -1.29
C GLY A 396 -22.84 -24.37 -2.44
N ASP A 397 -22.26 -23.46 -3.23
CA ASP A 397 -22.89 -22.91 -4.43
C ASP A 397 -22.87 -23.88 -5.61
N ALA A 398 -21.72 -24.54 -5.83
CA ALA A 398 -21.52 -25.44 -6.95
C ALA A 398 -22.53 -26.60 -6.97
N VAL A 399 -22.74 -27.20 -8.14
CA VAL A 399 -23.30 -28.54 -8.21
C VAL A 399 -22.39 -29.52 -7.45
N PRO A 400 -22.95 -30.51 -6.72
CA PRO A 400 -22.14 -31.50 -6.03
C PRO A 400 -21.10 -32.13 -6.96
N VAL A 401 -19.83 -31.99 -6.58
CA VAL A 401 -18.70 -32.59 -7.28
C VAL A 401 -18.49 -33.96 -6.66
N ASN A 402 -18.73 -35.03 -7.42
CA ASN A 402 -18.58 -36.42 -6.96
C ASN A 402 -17.45 -37.12 -7.72
N ASP A 403 -16.45 -36.35 -8.16
CA ASP A 403 -15.38 -36.82 -9.02
C ASP A 403 -14.44 -37.75 -8.24
N SER A 404 -14.08 -38.87 -8.86
CA SER A 404 -12.99 -39.74 -8.44
C SER A 404 -11.63 -39.09 -8.68
N ILE A 405 -10.56 -39.62 -8.07
CA ILE A 405 -9.18 -39.16 -8.31
C ILE A 405 -8.82 -39.20 -9.81
N ALA A 406 -9.30 -40.22 -10.55
CA ALA A 406 -9.05 -40.33 -11.99
C ALA A 406 -9.78 -39.24 -12.80
N GLU A 407 -11.00 -38.86 -12.39
CA GLU A 407 -11.75 -37.76 -13.01
C GLU A 407 -11.13 -36.40 -12.68
N LEU A 408 -10.64 -36.22 -11.45
CA LEU A 408 -9.90 -35.02 -11.05
C LEU A 408 -8.57 -34.89 -11.81
N GLN A 409 -7.85 -36.00 -12.05
CA GLN A 409 -6.67 -35.99 -12.91
C GLN A 409 -7.04 -35.57 -14.33
N ALA A 410 -8.10 -36.16 -14.91
CA ALA A 410 -8.56 -35.80 -16.25
C ALA A 410 -9.00 -34.33 -16.34
N PHE A 411 -9.60 -33.79 -15.26
CA PHE A 411 -9.93 -32.38 -15.16
C PHE A 411 -8.67 -31.51 -15.15
N PHE A 412 -7.67 -31.85 -14.34
CA PHE A 412 -6.38 -31.15 -14.35
C PHE A 412 -5.72 -31.17 -15.74
N GLU A 413 -5.70 -32.31 -16.45
CA GLU A 413 -5.13 -32.37 -17.80
C GLU A 413 -5.89 -31.48 -18.81
N MET A 414 -7.21 -31.38 -18.66
CA MET A 414 -8.03 -30.47 -19.45
C MET A 414 -7.69 -29.00 -19.16
N GLU A 415 -7.57 -28.62 -17.87
CA GLU A 415 -7.15 -27.28 -17.46
C GLU A 415 -5.72 -26.97 -17.91
N HIS A 416 -4.83 -27.96 -17.87
CA HIS A 416 -3.47 -27.85 -18.38
C HIS A 416 -3.46 -27.59 -19.89
N GLY A 417 -4.52 -27.98 -20.62
CA GLY A 417 -4.76 -27.57 -21.99
C GLY A 417 -5.03 -26.07 -22.17
N ILE A 418 -5.55 -25.39 -21.15
CA ILE A 418 -5.92 -23.97 -21.14
C ILE A 418 -4.77 -23.10 -20.62
N SER A 419 -4.17 -23.48 -19.50
CA SER A 419 -3.04 -22.78 -18.87
C SER A 419 -1.92 -23.77 -18.61
N LYS A 420 -0.76 -23.57 -19.23
CA LYS A 420 0.41 -24.43 -19.06
C LYS A 420 1.10 -24.20 -17.73
N ASN A 421 1.05 -22.98 -17.20
CA ASN A 421 1.82 -22.63 -16.02
C ASN A 421 1.01 -22.68 -14.72
N PHE A 422 -0.32 -22.56 -14.75
CA PHE A 422 -1.09 -22.37 -13.52
C PHE A 422 -2.32 -23.28 -13.36
N ALA A 423 -2.57 -24.19 -14.30
CA ALA A 423 -3.65 -25.17 -14.16
C ALA A 423 -3.51 -26.06 -12.91
N ASP A 424 -2.28 -26.39 -12.53
CA ASP A 424 -2.00 -27.21 -11.36
C ASP A 424 -2.36 -26.51 -10.04
N LEU A 425 -2.22 -25.19 -9.96
CA LEU A 425 -2.67 -24.41 -8.80
C LEU A 425 -4.20 -24.25 -8.80
N TRP A 426 -4.80 -24.10 -9.97
CA TRP A 426 -6.22 -23.77 -10.08
C TRP A 426 -7.15 -24.98 -9.95
N ALA A 427 -6.67 -26.17 -10.34
CA ALA A 427 -7.44 -27.41 -10.23
C ALA A 427 -7.85 -27.75 -8.79
N ASP A 428 -7.08 -27.25 -7.82
CA ASP A 428 -7.29 -27.40 -6.39
C ASP A 428 -8.74 -27.11 -5.95
N TRP A 429 -9.37 -26.06 -6.48
CA TRP A 429 -10.77 -25.72 -6.18
C TRP A 429 -11.74 -26.88 -6.37
N ARG A 430 -11.59 -27.61 -7.47
CA ARG A 430 -12.47 -28.75 -7.79
C ARG A 430 -12.15 -29.95 -6.91
N VAL A 431 -10.88 -30.14 -6.56
CA VAL A 431 -10.43 -31.21 -5.64
C VAL A 431 -11.03 -31.00 -4.25
N VAL A 432 -10.96 -29.78 -3.71
CA VAL A 432 -11.55 -29.44 -2.41
C VAL A 432 -13.07 -29.66 -2.42
N CYS A 433 -13.75 -29.22 -3.48
CA CYS A 433 -15.21 -29.42 -3.57
C CYS A 433 -15.64 -30.87 -3.78
N ALA A 434 -14.77 -31.76 -4.25
CA ALA A 434 -15.07 -33.20 -4.32
C ALA A 434 -15.26 -33.85 -2.93
N GLY A 435 -14.78 -33.19 -1.87
CA GLY A 435 -14.98 -33.61 -0.49
C GLY A 435 -16.25 -33.06 0.17
N TRP A 436 -16.86 -32.02 -0.39
CA TRP A 436 -17.92 -31.25 0.27
C TRP A 436 -19.25 -32.02 0.36
N LYS A 437 -19.89 -31.97 1.54
CA LYS A 437 -21.09 -32.78 1.84
C LYS A 437 -22.32 -31.98 2.26
N VAL A 438 -22.18 -30.68 2.53
CA VAL A 438 -23.24 -29.86 3.12
C VAL A 438 -23.92 -29.02 2.04
N PHE A 439 -25.15 -29.40 1.67
CA PHE A 439 -25.90 -28.72 0.61
C PHE A 439 -27.30 -28.32 1.04
N ARG A 440 -27.76 -27.16 0.56
CA ARG A 440 -29.16 -26.73 0.69
C ARG A 440 -30.01 -27.21 -0.48
N LYS A 441 -31.23 -27.66 -0.16
CA LYS A 441 -32.27 -27.91 -1.16
C LYS A 441 -32.77 -26.59 -1.75
N GLY A 442 -32.93 -26.54 -3.07
CA GLY A 442 -33.37 -25.33 -3.76
C GLY A 442 -32.31 -24.23 -3.79
N ARG A 443 -31.03 -24.59 -3.79
CA ARG A 443 -29.94 -23.66 -4.10
C ARG A 443 -30.13 -23.07 -5.50
N PHE A 444 -29.63 -21.85 -5.69
CA PHE A 444 -29.73 -21.18 -6.97
C PHE A 444 -28.99 -21.98 -8.05
N ALA A 445 -29.68 -22.26 -9.15
CA ALA A 445 -29.16 -22.99 -10.30
C ALA A 445 -29.47 -22.25 -11.61
N GLY A 446 -29.68 -20.94 -11.50
CA GLY A 446 -30.10 -20.07 -12.60
C GLY A 446 -31.62 -19.81 -12.64
N PRO A 447 -32.09 -19.08 -13.67
CA PRO A 447 -31.32 -18.57 -14.82
C PRO A 447 -30.24 -17.56 -14.40
N PHE A 448 -29.08 -17.58 -15.07
CA PHE A 448 -27.90 -16.77 -14.72
C PHE A 448 -27.87 -15.36 -15.33
N GLY A 449 -28.92 -14.96 -16.04
CA GLY A 449 -29.01 -13.66 -16.69
C GLY A 449 -30.45 -13.15 -16.68
N ALA A 450 -30.61 -11.84 -16.68
CA ALA A 450 -31.92 -11.20 -16.70
C ALA A 450 -31.82 -9.79 -17.29
N LYS A 451 -32.94 -9.29 -17.82
CA LYS A 451 -33.09 -7.85 -18.08
C LYS A 451 -33.33 -7.15 -16.75
N THR A 452 -32.40 -6.31 -16.33
CA THR A 452 -32.46 -5.62 -15.04
C THR A 452 -33.16 -4.26 -15.14
N GLY A 453 -33.66 -3.76 -14.01
CA GLY A 453 -34.31 -2.45 -13.92
C GLY A 453 -33.37 -1.28 -14.18
N SER A 454 -32.07 -1.46 -13.93
CA SER A 454 -30.99 -0.58 -14.37
C SER A 454 -29.86 -1.44 -14.96
N PRO A 455 -29.22 -1.06 -16.06
CA PRO A 455 -28.16 -1.88 -16.64
C PRO A 455 -26.90 -1.87 -15.77
N LEU A 456 -26.16 -2.98 -15.80
CA LEU A 456 -24.93 -3.17 -15.03
C LEU A 456 -23.74 -2.47 -15.70
N LEU A 457 -22.74 -2.08 -14.89
CA LEU A 457 -21.39 -1.76 -15.37
C LEU A 457 -20.49 -2.99 -15.12
N VAL A 458 -19.86 -3.48 -16.17
CA VAL A 458 -18.99 -4.66 -16.15
C VAL A 458 -17.58 -4.22 -16.50
N ILE A 459 -16.60 -4.52 -15.66
CA ILE A 459 -15.19 -4.17 -15.89
C ILE A 459 -14.37 -5.46 -16.01
N GLY A 460 -13.62 -5.57 -17.10
CA GLY A 460 -12.73 -6.70 -17.35
C GLY A 460 -11.35 -6.22 -17.80
N ASN A 461 -10.30 -6.75 -17.18
CA ASN A 461 -8.93 -6.42 -17.55
C ASN A 461 -8.47 -7.26 -18.74
N THR A 462 -7.60 -6.73 -19.58
CA THR A 462 -7.10 -7.44 -20.78
C THR A 462 -6.20 -8.64 -20.48
N ALA A 463 -5.64 -8.74 -19.28
CA ALA A 463 -4.83 -9.87 -18.84
C ALA A 463 -5.03 -10.10 -17.33
N ASP A 464 -6.23 -10.56 -16.97
CA ASP A 464 -6.59 -10.94 -15.60
C ASP A 464 -6.34 -12.45 -15.39
N HIS A 465 -5.30 -12.79 -14.64
CA HIS A 465 -4.91 -14.18 -14.36
C HIS A 465 -5.94 -15.00 -13.54
N VAL A 466 -6.91 -14.34 -12.91
CA VAL A 466 -7.90 -14.96 -12.01
C VAL A 466 -9.28 -14.98 -12.66
N SER A 467 -9.66 -13.88 -13.32
CA SER A 467 -10.98 -13.70 -13.95
C SER A 467 -10.86 -13.05 -15.32
N SER A 468 -10.53 -13.87 -16.32
CA SER A 468 -10.24 -13.46 -17.70
C SER A 468 -11.24 -12.46 -18.30
N TRP A 469 -10.74 -11.66 -19.26
CA TRP A 469 -11.58 -10.72 -20.01
C TRP A 469 -12.76 -11.42 -20.70
N ALA A 470 -12.52 -12.64 -21.21
CA ALA A 470 -13.54 -13.45 -21.84
C ALA A 470 -14.72 -13.75 -20.89
N GLY A 471 -14.42 -13.93 -19.59
CA GLY A 471 -15.43 -14.07 -18.55
C GLY A 471 -16.29 -12.83 -18.40
N ALA A 472 -15.67 -11.65 -18.31
CA ALA A 472 -16.38 -10.36 -18.26
C ALA A 472 -17.29 -10.14 -19.47
N ASN A 473 -16.77 -10.39 -20.68
CA ASN A 473 -17.55 -10.24 -21.91
C ASN A 473 -18.75 -11.21 -21.96
N THR A 474 -18.54 -12.46 -21.55
CA THR A 474 -19.60 -13.47 -21.48
C THR A 474 -20.68 -13.07 -20.48
N THR A 475 -20.30 -12.65 -19.27
CA THR A 475 -21.26 -12.20 -18.25
C THR A 475 -22.02 -10.95 -18.69
N ALA A 476 -21.36 -9.96 -19.32
CA ALA A 476 -22.03 -8.77 -19.84
C ALA A 476 -23.16 -9.12 -20.83
N SER A 477 -22.95 -10.15 -21.66
CA SER A 477 -23.97 -10.61 -22.62
C SER A 477 -25.21 -11.23 -21.98
N MET A 478 -25.10 -11.71 -20.73
CA MET A 478 -26.22 -12.30 -19.97
C MET A 478 -27.18 -11.24 -19.41
N PHE A 479 -26.75 -9.97 -19.36
CA PHE A 479 -27.53 -8.85 -18.82
C PHE A 479 -27.77 -7.80 -19.91
N PRO A 480 -28.89 -7.87 -20.65
CA PRO A 480 -29.18 -6.95 -21.75
C PRO A 480 -29.06 -5.48 -21.34
N GLY A 481 -28.23 -4.73 -22.09
CA GLY A 481 -27.98 -3.31 -21.85
C GLY A 481 -26.80 -3.01 -20.91
N ALA A 482 -26.16 -4.02 -20.32
CA ALA A 482 -24.95 -3.83 -19.53
C ALA A 482 -23.84 -3.16 -20.35
N GLY A 483 -23.11 -2.23 -19.73
CA GLY A 483 -21.95 -1.58 -20.32
C GLY A 483 -20.68 -2.32 -19.94
N LEU A 484 -19.97 -2.87 -20.93
CA LEU A 484 -18.65 -3.47 -20.74
C LEU A 484 -17.55 -2.43 -20.92
N MET A 485 -16.73 -2.24 -19.89
CA MET A 485 -15.50 -1.48 -19.90
C MET A 485 -14.31 -2.42 -19.96
N THR A 486 -13.50 -2.32 -21.01
CA THR A 486 -12.23 -3.05 -21.07
C THR A 486 -11.14 -2.20 -20.45
N PHE A 487 -10.49 -2.70 -19.39
CA PHE A 487 -9.33 -2.04 -18.80
C PHE A 487 -8.05 -2.68 -19.36
N ASN A 488 -7.30 -1.92 -20.14
CA ASN A 488 -6.06 -2.37 -20.77
C ASN A 488 -4.92 -2.38 -19.75
N THR A 489 -4.93 -3.41 -18.90
CA THR A 489 -3.91 -3.68 -17.90
C THR A 489 -3.75 -5.19 -17.73
N VAL A 490 -2.57 -5.57 -17.23
CA VAL A 490 -2.36 -6.85 -16.55
C VAL A 490 -2.77 -6.69 -15.09
N GLY A 491 -3.25 -7.78 -14.51
CA GLY A 491 -3.58 -7.92 -13.10
C GLY A 491 -5.05 -8.02 -12.83
N HIS A 492 -5.39 -8.17 -11.55
CA HIS A 492 -6.73 -8.57 -11.14
C HIS A 492 -7.61 -7.38 -10.79
N THR A 493 -8.77 -7.25 -11.46
CA THR A 493 -9.76 -6.18 -11.26
C THR A 493 -9.24 -4.78 -11.60
N SER A 494 -10.10 -3.76 -11.57
CA SER A 494 -9.68 -2.37 -11.73
C SER A 494 -8.71 -1.87 -10.65
N LEU A 495 -8.56 -2.61 -9.54
CA LEU A 495 -7.63 -2.28 -8.46
C LEU A 495 -6.17 -2.61 -8.80
N ALA A 496 -5.91 -3.33 -9.89
CA ALA A 496 -4.56 -3.68 -10.33
C ALA A 496 -3.70 -2.45 -10.69
N ALA A 497 -4.33 -1.36 -11.12
CA ALA A 497 -3.67 -0.11 -11.48
C ALA A 497 -4.63 1.08 -11.38
N SER A 498 -4.12 2.25 -10.99
CA SER A 498 -4.93 3.48 -10.96
C SER A 498 -5.24 3.98 -12.37
N SER A 499 -6.50 4.35 -12.63
CA SER A 499 -6.90 4.97 -13.90
C SER A 499 -8.00 6.01 -13.69
N LYS A 500 -7.70 7.27 -14.02
CA LYS A 500 -8.69 8.36 -14.03
C LYS A 500 -9.87 8.05 -14.95
N CYS A 501 -9.65 7.24 -15.98
CA CYS A 501 -10.71 6.83 -16.90
C CYS A 501 -11.72 5.93 -16.20
N VAL A 502 -11.24 4.88 -15.51
CA VAL A 502 -12.09 4.01 -14.67
C VAL A 502 -12.81 4.82 -13.62
N ASP A 503 -12.11 5.66 -12.86
CA ASP A 503 -12.68 6.49 -11.81
C ASP A 503 -13.81 7.41 -12.35
N SER A 504 -13.61 7.98 -13.54
CA SER A 504 -14.60 8.87 -14.16
C SER A 504 -15.88 8.13 -14.53
N TYR A 505 -15.78 6.91 -15.06
CA TYR A 505 -16.93 6.08 -15.38
C TYR A 505 -17.62 5.53 -14.14
N MET A 506 -16.85 5.12 -13.12
CA MET A 506 -17.37 4.71 -11.81
C MET A 506 -18.21 5.82 -11.19
N ARG A 507 -17.66 7.05 -11.15
CA ARG A 507 -18.36 8.23 -10.64
C ARG A 507 -19.63 8.52 -11.43
N ALA A 508 -19.55 8.58 -12.77
CA ALA A 508 -20.70 8.90 -13.61
C ALA A 508 -21.79 7.83 -13.48
N TYR A 509 -21.42 6.55 -13.52
CA TYR A 509 -22.34 5.44 -13.38
C TYR A 509 -23.10 5.47 -12.05
N PHE A 510 -22.41 5.58 -10.91
CA PHE A 510 -23.10 5.65 -9.61
C PHE A 510 -23.98 6.91 -9.49
N ARG A 511 -23.52 8.06 -10.00
CA ARG A 511 -24.24 9.33 -9.85
C ARG A 511 -25.48 9.45 -10.73
N ASP A 512 -25.37 9.09 -12.01
CA ASP A 512 -26.41 9.32 -13.02
C ASP A 512 -26.70 8.12 -13.92
N GLY A 513 -25.92 7.03 -13.82
CA GLY A 513 -26.13 5.81 -14.61
C GLY A 513 -25.47 5.85 -15.98
N THR A 514 -24.58 6.82 -16.23
CA THR A 514 -23.80 6.86 -17.46
C THR A 514 -22.93 5.62 -17.58
N LEU A 515 -23.09 4.90 -18.68
CA LEU A 515 -22.30 3.72 -19.03
C LEU A 515 -21.23 4.07 -20.09
N PRO A 516 -20.14 3.28 -20.17
CA PRO A 516 -19.20 3.38 -21.27
C PRO A 516 -19.90 3.11 -22.61
N SER A 517 -19.45 3.78 -23.67
CA SER A 517 -19.85 3.41 -25.03
C SER A 517 -19.36 1.99 -25.37
N ALA A 518 -20.06 1.29 -26.24
CA ALA A 518 -19.62 -0.02 -26.70
C ALA A 518 -18.17 0.03 -27.23
N GLY A 519 -17.34 -0.91 -26.81
CA GLY A 519 -15.92 -0.97 -27.19
C GLY A 519 -15.02 0.06 -26.51
N THR A 520 -15.43 0.67 -25.40
CA THR A 520 -14.56 1.58 -24.63
C THR A 520 -13.39 0.81 -24.05
N VAL A 521 -12.17 1.32 -24.30
CA VAL A 521 -10.93 0.81 -23.73
C VAL A 521 -10.32 1.90 -22.85
N SER A 522 -10.10 1.56 -21.59
CA SER A 522 -9.38 2.39 -20.64
C SER A 522 -7.93 1.98 -20.62
N ASN A 523 -7.03 2.93 -20.87
CA ASN A 523 -5.62 2.77 -20.56
C ASN A 523 -5.34 3.40 -19.18
N ILE A 524 -4.17 3.09 -18.60
CA ILE A 524 -3.73 3.67 -17.32
C ILE A 524 -3.74 5.22 -17.38
N VAL A 525 -3.46 5.81 -18.54
CA VAL A 525 -3.26 7.27 -18.70
C VAL A 525 -4.40 7.97 -19.48
N LYS A 526 -5.18 7.27 -20.33
CA LYS A 526 -6.18 7.89 -21.22
C LYS A 526 -7.40 6.99 -21.49
N CYS A 527 -8.55 7.60 -21.75
CA CYS A 527 -9.71 6.93 -22.33
C CYS A 527 -9.62 6.95 -23.87
N GLU A 528 -9.65 5.78 -24.51
CA GLU A 528 -9.71 5.69 -25.97
C GLU A 528 -11.03 5.02 -26.40
N ARG A 529 -11.73 5.64 -27.35
CA ARG A 529 -12.75 4.92 -28.12
C ARG A 529 -12.00 3.99 -29.06
N SER A 530 -12.33 2.70 -29.04
CA SER A 530 -11.71 1.74 -29.96
C SER A 530 -11.92 2.17 -31.41
N GLY A 531 -10.86 2.72 -32.02
CA GLY A 531 -10.60 2.47 -33.43
C GLY A 531 -10.14 1.02 -33.54
N ILE A 532 -10.78 0.28 -34.43
CA ILE A 532 -10.41 -1.04 -34.97
C ILE A 532 -8.95 -1.42 -34.65
N LEU A 533 -8.75 -2.56 -33.98
CA LEU A 533 -7.43 -3.17 -33.73
C LEU A 533 -6.50 -3.03 -34.96
N PRO A 534 -5.21 -2.68 -34.79
CA PRO A 534 -4.28 -2.58 -35.91
C PRO A 534 -4.30 -3.87 -36.73
N SER A 535 -4.50 -3.74 -38.05
CA SER A 535 -4.49 -4.89 -38.96
C SER A 535 -3.16 -5.66 -38.88
N SER A 536 -3.16 -6.94 -39.28
CA SER A 536 -1.95 -7.80 -39.32
C SER A 536 -0.76 -7.13 -40.02
N LYS A 537 -1.02 -6.29 -41.04
CA LYS A 537 0.00 -5.51 -41.75
C LYS A 537 0.67 -4.39 -40.93
N GLN A 538 0.01 -3.85 -39.91
CA GLN A 538 0.62 -2.89 -38.98
C GLN A 538 1.52 -3.59 -37.94
N ARG A 539 1.16 -4.81 -37.53
CA ARG A 539 2.02 -5.64 -36.64
C ARG A 539 3.30 -6.11 -37.35
N GLU A 540 3.24 -6.44 -38.63
CA GLU A 540 4.44 -6.78 -39.44
C GLU A 540 5.36 -5.57 -39.69
N ARG A 541 4.82 -4.35 -39.74
CA ARG A 541 5.63 -3.12 -39.86
C ARG A 541 6.40 -2.78 -38.59
N TRP A 542 5.85 -3.06 -37.42
CA TRP A 542 6.55 -2.87 -36.13
C TRP A 542 7.54 -3.99 -35.82
N ALA A 543 7.32 -5.19 -36.38
CA ALA A 543 8.26 -6.31 -36.28
C ALA A 543 9.47 -6.21 -37.24
N SER A 544 9.46 -5.32 -38.23
CA SER A 544 10.50 -5.23 -39.27
C SER A 544 11.39 -3.98 -39.20
N SER A 545 11.17 -3.04 -38.27
CA SER A 545 12.01 -1.85 -38.15
C SER A 545 13.20 -2.07 -37.22
N SER A 546 14.26 -2.68 -37.74
CA SER A 546 15.56 -2.80 -37.08
C SER A 546 16.44 -1.56 -37.34
N SER A 547 16.03 -0.37 -36.86
CA SER A 547 17.00 0.69 -36.56
C SER A 547 16.37 1.81 -35.72
N LEU A 548 17.05 2.21 -34.65
CA LEU A 548 16.74 3.35 -33.80
C LEU A 548 16.79 4.72 -34.53
N GLY A 549 17.21 4.75 -35.81
CA GLY A 549 17.39 5.98 -36.58
C GLY A 549 16.16 6.49 -37.35
N THR A 550 15.12 5.67 -37.53
CA THR A 550 13.91 6.08 -38.27
C THR A 550 12.82 6.69 -37.39
N LEU A 551 12.77 6.36 -36.11
CA LEU A 551 11.79 6.95 -35.18
C LEU A 551 12.07 8.44 -34.92
N GLU A 552 13.33 8.85 -34.93
CA GLU A 552 13.75 10.25 -34.73
C GLU A 552 13.53 11.13 -35.98
N ASN A 553 13.48 10.50 -37.17
CA ASN A 553 13.25 11.20 -38.45
C ASN A 553 11.76 11.32 -38.78
N ASP A 554 10.94 10.32 -38.44
CA ASP A 554 9.48 10.41 -38.61
C ASP A 554 8.86 11.42 -37.63
N LEU A 555 9.40 11.53 -36.40
CA LEU A 555 8.99 12.56 -35.44
C LEU A 555 9.44 13.98 -35.83
N ARG A 556 10.48 14.12 -36.68
CA ARG A 556 10.95 15.42 -37.18
C ARG A 556 10.19 15.93 -38.40
N ALA A 557 9.62 15.04 -39.22
CA ALA A 557 8.90 15.43 -40.43
C ALA A 557 7.52 16.05 -40.15
N ASP A 558 6.84 15.60 -39.08
CA ASP A 558 5.53 16.15 -38.69
C ASP A 558 5.63 17.46 -37.88
N PHE A 559 6.81 17.78 -37.33
CA PHE A 559 7.01 18.99 -36.50
C PHE A 559 7.40 20.25 -37.29
N PHE A 560 7.79 20.13 -38.57
CA PHE A 560 8.16 21.27 -39.42
C PHE A 560 7.45 21.24 -40.78
N SER A 561 6.13 21.35 -40.75
CA SER A 561 5.35 21.80 -41.90
C SER A 561 4.10 22.54 -41.43
N THR A 562 3.95 23.77 -41.92
CA THR A 562 2.94 24.81 -41.62
C THR A 562 3.28 25.73 -40.43
N SER A 563 3.50 27.03 -40.56
CA SER A 563 3.31 27.93 -41.70
C SER A 563 4.08 29.25 -41.52
N SER A 564 4.76 29.70 -42.57
CA SER A 564 5.05 31.11 -42.83
C SER A 564 4.14 31.57 -43.96
N GLY A 565 3.21 32.46 -43.65
CA GLY A 565 2.57 33.35 -44.63
C GLY A 565 3.18 34.74 -44.54
N ARG A 566 3.15 35.50 -45.65
CA ARG A 566 3.25 36.96 -45.58
C ARG A 566 2.41 37.66 -46.65
N SER A 567 1.64 38.62 -46.12
CA SER A 567 1.12 39.89 -46.67
C SER A 567 -0.22 39.94 -47.41
N SER A 568 -1.19 40.45 -46.66
CA SER A 568 -2.26 41.37 -47.08
C SER A 568 -1.74 42.80 -47.30
N THR A 569 -2.54 43.62 -47.97
CA THR A 569 -3.02 44.93 -47.45
C THR A 569 -4.48 45.09 -47.89
N VAL A 570 -5.39 45.41 -46.96
CA VAL A 570 -6.46 46.43 -47.03
C VAL A 570 -7.32 46.34 -45.75
N ASN A 571 -7.69 47.53 -45.27
CA ASN A 571 -8.24 47.93 -44.00
C ASN A 571 -9.64 47.38 -43.60
N ALA A 572 -9.73 47.04 -42.31
CA ALA A 572 -10.61 47.59 -41.26
C ALA A 572 -12.15 47.60 -41.36
N MET A 573 -12.71 47.16 -40.21
CA MET A 573 -13.98 47.52 -39.52
C MET A 573 -15.23 46.64 -39.70
N SER A 574 -15.39 45.80 -38.65
CA SER A 574 -16.59 45.61 -37.80
C SER A 574 -17.87 44.97 -38.38
N GLY A 575 -18.24 43.80 -37.84
CA GLY A 575 -19.66 43.42 -37.68
C GLY A 575 -20.03 41.93 -37.77
N SER A 576 -19.67 41.15 -36.74
CA SER A 576 -20.35 39.93 -36.20
C SER A 576 -20.66 38.69 -37.07
N LEU A 577 -20.02 37.56 -36.73
CA LEU A 577 -20.44 36.15 -36.90
C LEU A 577 -19.85 35.28 -35.74
N PRO A 578 -20.32 34.03 -35.48
CA PRO A 578 -20.42 33.38 -34.16
C PRO A 578 -19.18 32.57 -33.72
N GLY A 579 -19.04 32.44 -32.39
CA GLY A 579 -17.83 32.02 -31.66
C GLY A 579 -17.22 30.66 -32.01
N ASP A 580 -16.03 30.74 -32.62
CA ASP A 580 -14.72 30.15 -32.28
C ASP A 580 -14.74 28.67 -31.84
N LEU A 581 -14.35 27.67 -32.64
CA LEU A 581 -13.04 27.46 -33.29
C LEU A 581 -11.86 27.88 -32.41
N VAL A 582 -11.45 27.00 -31.49
CA VAL A 582 -10.12 27.06 -30.86
C VAL A 582 -9.33 25.82 -31.29
N PHE A 583 -8.39 26.02 -32.22
CA PHE A 583 -7.30 25.07 -32.44
C PHE A 583 -6.31 25.19 -31.28
N ALA A 584 -5.92 24.02 -30.75
CA ALA A 584 -4.71 23.66 -30.01
C ALA A 584 -4.04 24.77 -29.16
N ASP A 585 -4.03 24.56 -27.84
CA ASP A 585 -2.99 25.14 -27.01
C ASP A 585 -1.74 24.23 -27.06
N PRO A 586 -0.55 24.76 -27.44
CA PRO A 586 0.69 24.01 -27.55
C PRO A 586 1.38 23.95 -26.18
N TYR A 587 0.75 23.34 -25.19
CA TYR A 587 1.31 23.27 -23.86
C TYR A 587 1.78 21.86 -23.51
N LEU A 588 2.97 21.82 -22.94
CA LEU A 588 3.49 20.63 -22.30
C LEU A 588 2.60 20.34 -21.07
N PRO A 589 2.41 19.07 -20.69
CA PRO A 589 1.74 18.74 -19.44
C PRO A 589 2.39 19.50 -18.26
N PRO A 590 1.63 20.05 -17.29
CA PRO A 590 2.18 20.85 -16.19
C PRO A 590 3.31 20.17 -15.40
N GLU A 591 3.24 18.84 -15.32
CA GLU A 591 4.27 18.01 -14.69
C GLU A 591 5.53 17.88 -15.54
N LEU A 592 5.38 17.87 -16.87
CA LEU A 592 6.51 17.92 -17.78
C LEU A 592 7.15 19.33 -17.78
N GLU A 593 6.33 20.39 -17.66
CA GLU A 593 6.81 21.77 -17.47
C GLU A 593 7.59 21.93 -16.15
N ARG A 594 7.09 21.32 -15.05
CA ARG A 594 7.77 21.21 -13.76
C ARG A 594 9.09 20.45 -13.86
N GLN A 595 9.08 19.27 -14.46
CA GLN A 595 10.26 18.43 -14.62
C GLN A 595 11.33 19.09 -15.49
N ILE A 596 10.95 19.77 -16.57
CA ILE A 596 11.88 20.54 -17.42
C ILE A 596 12.53 21.68 -16.63
N PHE A 597 11.77 22.36 -15.78
CA PHE A 597 12.28 23.42 -14.92
C PHE A 597 13.20 22.88 -13.81
N GLU A 598 12.81 21.81 -13.11
CA GLU A 598 13.60 21.14 -12.06
C GLU A 598 14.91 20.57 -12.63
N LEU A 599 14.87 19.91 -13.78
CA LEU A 599 16.06 19.43 -14.49
C LEU A 599 16.96 20.57 -14.96
N ALA A 600 16.42 21.66 -15.51
CA ALA A 600 17.23 22.82 -15.92
C ALA A 600 17.91 23.48 -14.71
N ALA A 601 17.21 23.57 -13.58
CA ALA A 601 17.76 24.13 -12.33
C ALA A 601 18.84 23.23 -11.70
N LEU A 602 18.66 21.90 -11.74
CA LEU A 602 19.61 20.94 -11.16
C LEU A 602 20.83 20.67 -12.04
N SER A 603 20.69 20.74 -13.37
CA SER A 603 21.74 20.30 -14.29
C SER A 603 22.38 21.40 -15.14
N ARG A 604 21.68 22.53 -15.42
CA ARG A 604 22.18 23.65 -16.25
C ARG A 604 21.69 25.02 -15.76
N PRO A 605 22.26 25.54 -14.65
CA PRO A 605 21.73 26.71 -13.94
C PRO A 605 21.71 28.02 -14.74
N LYS A 606 22.47 28.12 -15.84
CA LYS A 606 22.57 29.33 -16.67
C LYS A 606 21.36 29.53 -17.60
N ASP A 607 20.55 28.50 -17.81
CA ASP A 607 19.43 28.51 -18.77
C ASP A 607 18.08 28.90 -18.11
N ILE A 608 18.08 29.13 -16.79
CA ILE A 608 16.90 29.49 -15.96
C ILE A 608 16.11 30.73 -16.48
N PRO A 609 16.74 31.82 -16.96
CA PRO A 609 15.99 32.99 -17.45
C PRO A 609 15.09 32.68 -18.65
N THR A 610 15.44 31.65 -19.43
CA THR A 610 14.76 31.26 -20.67
C THR A 610 13.52 30.38 -20.40
N VAL A 611 13.48 29.65 -19.28
CA VAL A 611 12.39 28.69 -18.92
C VAL A 611 11.41 29.23 -17.87
N LYS A 612 11.65 30.43 -17.34
CA LYS A 612 10.85 31.11 -16.31
C LYS A 612 9.34 31.25 -16.62
N PRO A 613 8.88 31.46 -17.87
CA PRO A 613 7.44 31.56 -18.17
C PRO A 613 6.61 30.28 -17.93
N LEU A 614 7.25 29.11 -17.87
CA LEU A 614 6.60 27.82 -17.58
C LEU A 614 6.15 27.73 -16.10
N LEU A 615 6.89 28.39 -15.20
CA LEU A 615 6.61 28.39 -13.76
C LEU A 615 5.28 29.09 -13.39
N TYR A 616 4.89 30.12 -14.13
CA TYR A 616 3.64 30.86 -13.89
C TYR A 616 2.37 30.03 -14.16
N ARG A 617 2.50 28.86 -14.79
CA ARG A 617 1.37 28.01 -15.22
C ARG A 617 1.13 26.80 -14.30
N VAL A 618 2.00 26.54 -13.32
CA VAL A 618 2.03 25.30 -12.51
C VAL A 618 1.63 25.52 -11.02
N ILE A 619 1.25 26.74 -10.62
CA ILE A 619 1.10 27.16 -9.21
C ILE A 619 -0.04 26.46 -8.41
N VAL A 620 -0.80 25.50 -8.98
CA VAL A 620 -1.95 24.86 -8.30
C VAL A 620 -1.66 23.47 -7.68
N LEU A 621 -0.52 22.81 -7.93
CA LEU A 621 -0.41 21.34 -7.72
C LEU A 621 0.91 20.75 -7.15
N SER A 622 1.53 21.27 -6.08
CA SER A 622 2.30 20.37 -5.16
C SER A 622 2.65 20.98 -3.79
N PRO A 623 2.51 20.22 -2.68
CA PRO A 623 3.16 20.46 -1.40
C PRO A 623 4.66 20.07 -1.42
N LEU A 624 5.43 20.57 -0.45
CA LEU A 624 6.80 20.12 -0.13
C LEU A 624 6.77 19.28 1.16
N ASP A 625 7.47 18.13 1.22
CA ASP A 625 7.61 17.32 2.45
C ASP A 625 8.41 18.00 3.57
N LEU A 626 9.06 19.12 3.22
CA LEU A 626 9.99 19.85 4.06
C LEU A 626 9.63 21.33 4.03
N TYR A 627 9.16 21.85 5.16
CA TYR A 627 8.89 23.26 5.32
C TYR A 627 9.97 23.89 6.21
N ARG A 628 10.64 24.92 5.67
CA ARG A 628 11.56 25.77 6.41
C ARG A 628 10.92 27.13 6.59
N TYR A 629 10.81 27.55 7.84
CA TYR A 629 10.52 28.93 8.16
C TYR A 629 11.86 29.65 8.41
N SER A 630 12.24 30.56 7.49
CA SER A 630 13.55 31.24 7.53
C SER A 630 13.52 32.76 7.53
N GLY A 631 14.36 33.36 8.38
CA GLY A 631 14.61 34.81 8.41
C GLY A 631 15.75 35.28 7.53
N VAL A 632 16.48 34.36 6.88
CA VAL A 632 17.65 34.68 6.05
C VAL A 632 17.45 34.10 4.66
N GLU A 633 17.43 34.96 3.65
CA GLU A 633 17.42 34.54 2.24
C GLU A 633 18.76 33.88 1.89
N ASP A 634 18.87 32.56 2.06
CA ASP A 634 19.96 31.79 1.45
C ASP A 634 19.43 31.03 0.23
N ALA A 635 19.80 31.52 -0.94
CA ALA A 635 19.18 31.26 -2.24
C ALA A 635 19.49 29.88 -2.87
N ARG A 636 19.83 28.86 -2.06
CA ARG A 636 20.43 27.62 -2.59
C ARG A 636 19.76 26.30 -2.26
N SER A 637 18.58 26.24 -1.63
CA SER A 637 18.05 24.93 -1.21
C SER A 637 16.62 24.58 -1.64
N PHE A 638 15.62 25.47 -1.63
CA PHE A 638 14.25 25.20 -2.12
C PHE A 638 13.58 26.51 -2.55
N PRO A 639 12.43 26.51 -3.25
CA PRO A 639 11.63 27.72 -3.39
C PRO A 639 11.32 28.29 -1.99
N LEU A 640 11.79 29.50 -1.72
CA LEU A 640 11.48 30.23 -0.49
C LEU A 640 9.95 30.43 -0.42
N VAL A 641 9.29 29.80 0.56
CA VAL A 641 7.93 30.19 0.94
C VAL A 641 8.09 31.34 1.93
N THR A 642 7.62 32.53 1.57
CA THR A 642 7.69 33.67 2.50
C THR A 642 6.79 33.43 3.71
N THR A 643 7.02 34.14 4.82
CA THR A 643 6.15 34.09 6.00
C THR A 643 4.68 34.28 5.64
N ALA A 644 4.38 35.18 4.70
CA ALA A 644 3.02 35.45 4.25
C ALA A 644 2.44 34.27 3.44
N ASP A 645 3.23 33.65 2.58
CA ASP A 645 2.80 32.50 1.77
C ASP A 645 2.60 31.25 2.63
N LEU A 646 3.40 31.08 3.68
CA LEU A 646 3.24 29.95 4.61
C LEU A 646 1.95 30.10 5.43
N LEU A 647 1.68 31.29 5.94
CA LEU A 647 0.43 31.61 6.65
C LEU A 647 -0.79 31.53 5.72
N ASP A 648 -0.68 32.00 4.48
CA ASP A 648 -1.74 31.87 3.48
C ASP A 648 -2.00 30.39 3.15
N HIS A 649 -0.96 29.59 2.92
CA HIS A 649 -1.12 28.14 2.75
C HIS A 649 -1.79 27.50 3.97
N ILE A 650 -1.35 27.81 5.18
CA ILE A 650 -1.89 27.23 6.42
C ILE A 650 -3.34 27.63 6.67
N THR A 651 -3.75 28.82 6.26
CA THR A 651 -5.13 29.31 6.43
C THR A 651 -6.06 28.92 5.27
N THR A 652 -5.53 28.68 4.08
CA THR A 652 -6.33 28.36 2.87
C THR A 652 -6.39 26.87 2.54
N LYS A 653 -5.46 26.06 3.05
CA LYS A 653 -5.46 24.61 2.87
C LYS A 653 -6.05 23.91 4.10
N PRO A 654 -6.84 22.83 3.92
CA PRO A 654 -7.41 22.10 5.05
C PRO A 654 -6.30 21.48 5.91
N PRO A 655 -6.48 21.35 7.24
CA PRO A 655 -5.48 20.73 8.13
C PRO A 655 -5.01 19.33 7.68
N SER A 656 -5.86 18.59 6.96
CA SER A 656 -5.51 17.30 6.35
C SER A 656 -4.39 17.38 5.30
N PHE A 657 -4.23 18.51 4.62
CA PHE A 657 -3.11 18.77 3.70
C PHE A 657 -1.80 18.74 4.47
N PHE A 658 -1.73 19.45 5.59
CA PHE A 658 -0.50 19.53 6.38
C PHE A 658 -0.18 18.23 7.11
N GLY A 659 -1.20 17.57 7.66
CA GLY A 659 -1.01 16.28 8.33
C GLY A 659 -0.54 15.14 7.42
N SER A 660 -0.74 15.26 6.10
CA SER A 660 -0.32 14.24 5.11
C SER A 660 0.88 14.66 4.25
N SER A 661 1.21 15.95 4.22
CA SER A 661 2.25 16.51 3.34
C SER A 661 3.42 17.16 4.08
N VAL A 662 3.39 17.25 5.42
CA VAL A 662 4.46 17.88 6.22
C VAL A 662 4.86 17.01 7.38
N THR A 663 5.96 16.28 7.19
CA THR A 663 6.54 15.39 8.22
C THR A 663 7.80 15.99 8.85
N HIS A 664 8.43 16.96 8.17
CA HIS A 664 9.67 17.61 8.59
C HIS A 664 9.50 19.13 8.64
N PHE A 665 9.81 19.73 9.79
CA PHE A 665 9.62 21.16 9.99
C PHE A 665 10.83 21.81 10.68
N TYR A 666 11.34 22.87 10.07
CA TYR A 666 12.50 23.63 10.56
C TYR A 666 12.13 25.09 10.81
N ILE A 667 12.26 25.55 12.05
CA ILE A 667 11.94 26.93 12.46
C ILE A 667 13.23 27.64 12.82
N ASP A 668 13.57 28.71 12.10
CA ASP A 668 14.89 29.35 12.23
C ASP A 668 14.94 30.78 12.78
N MET A 669 13.79 31.33 13.12
CA MET A 669 13.63 32.69 13.64
C MET A 669 12.44 32.79 14.60
N ASP A 670 12.39 33.85 15.41
CA ASP A 670 11.27 34.10 16.33
C ASP A 670 9.95 34.32 15.56
N ILE A 671 8.90 33.64 15.99
CA ILE A 671 7.56 33.69 15.39
C ILE A 671 6.52 34.16 16.42
N PRO A 672 5.53 34.98 16.00
CA PRO A 672 4.41 35.32 16.87
C PRO A 672 3.67 34.07 17.35
N ILE A 673 3.22 34.07 18.61
CA ILE A 673 2.54 32.92 19.24
C ILE A 673 1.31 32.48 18.43
N SER A 674 0.54 33.43 17.91
CA SER A 674 -0.64 33.16 17.07
C SER A 674 -0.28 32.47 15.75
N THR A 675 0.87 32.79 15.16
CA THR A 675 1.37 32.15 13.95
C THR A 675 1.81 30.72 14.23
N LEU A 676 2.51 30.49 15.34
CA LEU A 676 2.88 29.13 15.72
C LEU A 676 1.66 28.28 16.11
N ASP A 677 0.64 28.85 16.76
CA ASP A 677 -0.61 28.15 17.08
C ASP A 677 -1.34 27.72 15.80
N ALA A 678 -1.38 28.58 14.78
CA ALA A 678 -1.89 28.21 13.47
C ALA A 678 -1.05 27.09 12.81
N ILE A 679 0.29 27.18 12.87
CA ILE A 679 1.20 26.17 12.30
C ILE A 679 1.05 24.82 13.00
N LEU A 680 1.28 24.75 14.31
CA LEU A 680 1.25 23.49 15.06
C LEU A 680 -0.17 22.95 15.26
N GLY A 681 -1.19 23.80 15.21
CA GLY A 681 -2.60 23.40 15.22
C GLY A 681 -3.05 22.77 13.90
N ALA A 682 -2.51 23.21 12.76
CA ALA A 682 -2.80 22.64 11.44
C ALA A 682 -1.90 21.44 11.10
N CYS A 683 -0.65 21.42 11.57
CA CYS A 683 0.38 20.44 11.22
C CYS A 683 0.60 19.40 12.34
N LEU A 684 -0.41 18.57 12.65
CA LEU A 684 -0.30 17.57 13.72
C LEU A 684 0.54 16.31 13.35
N GLY A 685 0.89 16.15 12.08
CA GLY A 685 1.65 15.01 11.54
C GLY A 685 3.18 15.20 11.51
N ILE A 686 3.71 16.16 12.26
CA ILE A 686 5.16 16.43 12.28
C ILE A 686 5.88 15.32 13.06
N ASP A 687 6.81 14.65 12.39
CA ASP A 687 7.66 13.59 12.96
C ASP A 687 9.02 14.12 13.42
N ASN A 688 9.54 15.14 12.71
CA ASN A 688 10.85 15.73 12.92
C ASN A 688 10.74 17.26 13.04
N LEU A 689 11.05 17.79 14.23
CA LEU A 689 10.95 19.23 14.52
C LEU A 689 12.29 19.82 15.00
N VAL A 690 12.63 20.98 14.45
CA VAL A 690 13.82 21.75 14.85
C VAL A 690 13.46 23.20 15.20
N PHE A 691 13.98 23.68 16.33
CA PHE A 691 13.93 25.08 16.76
C PHE A 691 15.33 25.70 16.84
N ALA A 692 15.71 26.56 15.88
CA ALA A 692 17.01 27.22 15.81
C ALA A 692 17.40 28.05 17.06
N PRO A 693 18.70 28.36 17.24
CA PRO A 693 19.15 29.25 18.30
C PRO A 693 18.50 30.62 18.24
N GLY A 694 17.96 31.07 19.37
CA GLY A 694 17.33 32.38 19.50
C GLY A 694 15.81 32.36 19.37
N THR A 695 15.19 31.22 19.02
CA THR A 695 13.71 31.09 19.08
C THR A 695 13.28 30.87 20.53
N TYR A 696 12.73 31.89 21.16
CA TYR A 696 12.50 31.92 22.60
C TYR A 696 11.00 31.86 22.93
N ASN A 697 10.48 30.77 23.52
CA ASN A 697 9.17 30.82 24.20
C ASN A 697 8.79 29.60 25.07
N ALA A 698 8.54 29.83 26.38
CA ALA A 698 7.95 28.84 27.29
C ALA A 698 6.54 28.36 26.89
N HIS A 699 5.86 29.06 25.97
CA HIS A 699 4.52 28.71 25.49
C HIS A 699 4.47 27.45 24.59
N TYR A 700 5.61 26.85 24.22
CA TYR A 700 5.63 25.72 23.27
C TYR A 700 5.22 24.37 23.85
N GLN A 701 5.30 24.18 25.18
CA GLN A 701 5.03 22.88 25.81
C GLN A 701 3.62 22.36 25.52
N GLY A 702 2.61 23.23 25.59
CA GLY A 702 1.21 22.85 25.37
C GLY A 702 0.90 22.43 23.94
N TYR A 703 1.67 22.93 22.96
CA TYR A 703 1.52 22.57 21.55
C TYR A 703 2.29 21.30 21.21
N LEU A 704 3.54 21.21 21.67
CA LEU A 704 4.37 20.04 21.43
C LEU A 704 3.76 18.78 22.06
N GLY A 705 3.09 18.90 23.21
CA GLY A 705 2.32 17.81 23.82
C GLY A 705 1.14 17.30 22.98
N ARG A 706 0.74 18.01 21.91
CA ARG A 706 -0.31 17.58 20.95
C ARG A 706 0.27 16.85 19.73
N LEU A 707 1.57 16.96 19.48
CA LEU A 707 2.25 16.27 18.38
C LEU A 707 2.52 14.81 18.77
N ARG A 708 1.53 13.94 18.50
CA ARG A 708 1.61 12.53 18.91
C ARG A 708 2.67 11.73 18.17
N CYS A 709 3.07 12.18 16.98
CA CYS A 709 4.02 11.50 16.10
C CYS A 709 5.45 12.02 16.23
N LEU A 710 5.72 13.03 17.05
CA LEU A 710 7.04 13.63 17.18
C LEU A 710 8.06 12.62 17.71
N ARG A 711 8.98 12.18 16.84
CA ARG A 711 10.03 11.19 17.14
C ARG A 711 11.39 11.84 17.38
N ARG A 712 11.68 12.94 16.66
CA ARG A 712 12.93 13.70 16.78
C ARG A 712 12.66 15.16 17.12
N LEU A 713 13.37 15.63 18.13
CA LEU A 713 13.33 17.02 18.56
C LEU A 713 14.75 17.57 18.67
N ALA A 714 15.03 18.68 17.97
CA ALA A 714 16.26 19.45 18.14
C ALA A 714 15.94 20.85 18.65
N THR A 715 16.48 21.21 19.82
CA THR A 715 16.07 22.42 20.54
C THR A 715 17.09 22.86 21.61
N PHE A 716 16.81 24.03 22.21
CA PHE A 716 17.40 24.47 23.48
C PHE A 716 16.41 24.15 24.60
N LEU A 717 16.81 23.38 25.61
CA LEU A 717 15.94 23.06 26.75
C LEU A 717 15.52 24.33 27.49
N ARG A 718 16.40 25.33 27.59
CA ARG A 718 16.07 26.65 28.14
C ARG A 718 14.87 27.30 27.44
N SER A 719 14.76 27.14 26.12
CA SER A 719 13.66 27.69 25.33
C SER A 719 12.33 26.99 25.60
N LEU A 720 12.34 25.74 26.08
CA LEU A 720 11.12 24.96 26.33
C LEU A 720 10.52 25.19 27.72
N PHE A 721 11.30 25.60 28.72
CA PHE A 721 10.87 25.52 30.12
C PHE A 721 10.87 26.82 30.91
N GLN A 722 11.43 27.95 30.43
CA GLN A 722 11.49 29.17 31.26
C GLN A 722 11.31 30.50 30.51
N GLY A 723 10.50 31.38 31.14
CA GLY A 723 10.13 32.77 30.82
C GLY A 723 11.31 33.75 30.71
N SER A 724 11.15 34.84 29.95
CA SER A 724 12.25 35.74 29.58
C SER A 724 12.75 36.50 30.80
N SER A 725 14.07 36.62 30.92
CA SER A 725 14.87 37.47 31.81
C SER A 725 15.29 36.89 33.17
N ALA A 726 16.61 36.94 33.41
CA ALA A 726 17.41 36.56 34.58
C ALA A 726 17.60 35.05 34.83
N PHE A 727 18.86 34.60 34.72
CA PHE A 727 19.31 33.23 34.93
C PHE A 727 19.15 32.80 36.40
N ASP A 728 18.15 31.96 36.68
CA ASP A 728 18.08 31.17 37.89
C ASP A 728 18.04 29.67 37.53
N PHE A 729 19.20 29.02 37.60
CA PHE A 729 19.37 27.59 37.30
C PHE A 729 18.94 26.67 38.45
N THR A 730 18.27 27.19 39.49
CA THR A 730 17.89 26.40 40.67
C THR A 730 16.60 25.60 40.52
N VAL A 731 15.87 25.77 39.41
CA VAL A 731 14.62 25.03 39.14
C VAL A 731 14.90 23.85 38.20
N PRO A 732 14.71 22.59 38.64
CA PRO A 732 14.92 21.40 37.82
C PRO A 732 14.00 21.35 36.60
N PHE A 733 14.51 20.82 35.48
CA PHE A 733 13.71 20.52 34.29
C PHE A 733 12.86 19.26 34.52
N ASP A 734 11.54 19.35 34.30
CA ASP A 734 10.65 18.20 34.39
C ASP A 734 10.51 17.51 33.03
N PHE A 735 11.29 16.45 32.82
CA PHE A 735 11.24 15.60 31.62
C PHE A 735 10.13 14.53 31.68
N THR A 736 9.33 14.48 32.75
CA THR A 736 8.21 13.55 32.87
C THR A 736 6.96 14.03 32.14
N VAL A 737 6.98 15.25 31.59
CA VAL A 737 5.86 15.80 30.84
C VAL A 737 5.60 14.98 29.56
N PRO A 738 4.32 14.74 29.18
CA PRO A 738 3.94 13.83 28.09
C PRO A 738 4.63 14.06 26.74
N LEU A 739 5.09 15.29 26.48
CA LEU A 739 5.90 15.67 25.32
C LEU A 739 7.08 14.71 25.10
N PHE A 740 7.80 14.35 26.15
CA PHE A 740 9.05 13.59 26.04
C PHE A 740 8.86 12.08 25.97
N CYS A 741 7.63 11.56 26.16
CA CYS A 741 7.37 10.13 26.24
C CYS A 741 7.66 9.37 24.93
N ASN A 742 7.51 10.03 23.78
CA ASN A 742 7.65 9.41 22.44
C ASN A 742 8.94 9.77 21.70
N ILE A 743 9.79 10.64 22.26
CA ILE A 743 11.02 11.10 21.61
C ILE A 743 12.07 9.99 21.68
N THR A 744 12.58 9.57 20.52
CA THR A 744 13.66 8.58 20.41
C THR A 744 15.02 9.23 20.14
N HIS A 745 15.02 10.39 19.46
CA HIS A 745 16.20 11.16 19.11
C HIS A 745 16.07 12.59 19.66
N LEU A 746 16.90 12.92 20.64
CA LEU A 746 16.91 14.25 21.25
C LEU A 746 18.24 14.96 20.98
N GLU A 747 18.16 16.16 20.42
CA GLU A 747 19.31 17.04 20.23
C GLU A 747 19.17 18.30 21.08
N ILE A 748 20.17 18.53 21.93
CA ILE A 748 20.20 19.64 22.88
C ILE A 748 21.37 20.57 22.56
N TRP A 749 21.05 21.84 22.34
CA TRP A 749 22.01 22.87 21.93
C TRP A 749 22.53 23.78 23.05
N ASP A 750 22.16 23.52 24.31
CA ASP A 750 22.57 24.33 25.46
C ASP A 750 24.08 24.33 25.76
N ASN A 751 24.57 25.38 26.44
CA ASN A 751 25.95 25.47 26.91
C ASN A 751 26.08 24.89 28.34
N TYR A 752 26.90 23.84 28.51
CA TYR A 752 26.87 22.85 29.60
C TYR A 752 27.66 23.17 30.87
N SER A 753 28.11 24.41 31.10
CA SER A 753 28.98 24.71 32.25
C SER A 753 28.25 24.82 33.60
N ALA A 754 26.91 24.85 33.65
CA ALA A 754 26.15 25.14 34.88
C ALA A 754 25.01 24.15 35.22
N ILE A 755 24.72 23.16 34.37
CA ILE A 755 23.51 22.30 34.51
C ILE A 755 23.85 20.84 34.18
N GLN A 756 24.52 20.14 35.09
CA GLN A 756 25.00 18.78 34.81
C GLN A 756 24.21 17.69 35.53
N ALA A 757 23.77 17.90 36.77
CA ALA A 757 23.09 16.84 37.53
C ALA A 757 21.58 16.74 37.24
N GLU A 758 20.84 17.86 37.16
CA GLU A 758 19.38 17.80 36.99
C GLU A 758 18.97 17.35 35.58
N ILE A 759 19.65 17.80 34.52
CA ILE A 759 19.37 17.35 33.15
C ILE A 759 19.62 15.84 33.03
N CYS A 760 20.72 15.33 33.61
CA CYS A 760 21.01 13.89 33.56
C CYS A 760 19.96 13.04 34.30
N THR A 761 19.50 13.51 35.46
CA THR A 761 18.41 12.86 36.21
C THR A 761 17.10 12.89 35.43
N GLY A 762 16.79 14.00 34.77
CA GLY A 762 15.59 14.15 33.96
C GLY A 762 15.59 13.28 32.70
N LEU A 763 16.70 13.20 31.98
CA LEU A 763 16.84 12.34 30.79
C LEU A 763 16.61 10.86 31.11
N ALA A 764 16.91 10.42 32.34
CA ALA A 764 16.61 9.06 32.80
C ALA A 764 15.11 8.74 32.89
N HIS A 765 14.25 9.76 32.85
CA HIS A 765 12.79 9.60 32.89
C HIS A 765 12.14 9.61 31.51
N MET A 766 12.92 9.68 30.42
CA MET A 766 12.43 9.56 29.05
C MET A 766 12.42 8.08 28.60
N PRO A 767 11.26 7.39 28.57
CA PRO A 767 11.20 5.93 28.45
C PRO A 767 11.60 5.38 27.07
N ARG A 768 11.61 6.22 26.03
CA ARG A 768 11.90 5.82 24.63
C ARG A 768 13.17 6.45 24.06
N LEU A 769 13.89 7.25 24.85
CA LEU A 769 15.09 7.93 24.38
C LEU A 769 16.21 6.91 24.11
N THR A 770 16.66 6.84 22.86
CA THR A 770 17.71 5.92 22.42
C THR A 770 18.95 6.66 21.91
N HIS A 771 18.79 7.87 21.39
CA HIS A 771 19.86 8.65 20.77
C HIS A 771 19.88 10.06 21.35
N LEU A 772 21.04 10.47 21.88
CA LEU A 772 21.23 11.79 22.50
C LEU A 772 22.38 12.53 21.82
N ALA A 773 22.09 13.74 21.35
CA ALA A 773 23.02 14.62 20.67
C ALA A 773 23.25 15.85 21.53
N LEU A 774 24.51 16.09 21.86
CA LEU A 774 24.92 17.23 22.66
C LEU A 774 25.86 18.09 21.82
N ASN A 775 25.71 19.42 21.92
CA ASN A 775 26.62 20.39 21.34
C ASN A 775 27.53 20.96 22.44
N PRO A 776 28.69 20.35 22.74
CA PRO A 776 29.46 20.67 23.93
C PRO A 776 30.33 21.93 23.78
N VAL A 777 30.57 22.59 24.91
CA VAL A 777 31.86 23.28 25.16
C VAL A 777 32.80 22.23 25.77
N ALA A 778 33.98 22.05 25.17
CA ALA A 778 34.90 20.93 25.43
C ALA A 778 35.28 20.70 26.91
N SER A 779 35.12 21.69 27.80
CA SER A 779 35.48 21.62 29.22
C SER A 779 34.47 20.88 30.12
N ALA A 780 33.26 20.60 29.64
CA ALA A 780 32.14 20.11 30.48
C ALA A 780 31.97 18.58 30.50
N VAL A 781 32.58 17.87 29.55
CA VAL A 781 32.20 16.49 29.22
C VAL A 781 32.71 15.41 30.21
N PRO A 782 33.90 15.51 30.82
CA PRO A 782 34.34 14.53 31.82
C PRO A 782 33.42 14.43 33.06
N ALA A 783 32.72 15.51 33.41
CA ALA A 783 31.80 15.56 34.54
C ALA A 783 30.38 15.05 34.21
N LEU A 784 29.98 15.07 32.93
CA LEU A 784 28.70 14.54 32.44
C LEU A 784 28.71 13.01 32.31
N HIS A 785 29.89 12.45 32.04
CA HIS A 785 30.10 11.05 31.65
C HIS A 785 29.60 10.01 32.69
N PRO A 786 29.91 10.09 33.99
CA PRO A 786 29.49 9.05 34.95
C PRO A 786 27.97 9.04 35.22
N HIS A 787 27.32 10.20 35.20
CA HIS A 787 25.90 10.33 35.54
C HIS A 787 24.96 9.93 34.40
N LEU A 788 25.32 10.22 33.15
CA LEU A 788 24.55 9.77 31.98
C LEU A 788 24.58 8.24 31.84
N LEU A 789 25.74 7.61 32.04
CA LEU A 789 25.89 6.17 31.85
C LEU A 789 25.25 5.32 32.94
N ALA A 790 25.17 5.86 34.18
CA ALA A 790 24.54 5.17 35.29
C ALA A 790 23.00 5.15 35.20
N ASN A 791 22.39 6.14 34.56
CA ASN A 791 20.95 6.40 34.69
C ASN A 791 20.17 6.32 33.36
N VAL A 792 20.82 6.33 32.18
CA VAL A 792 20.12 6.34 30.88
C VAL A 792 20.60 5.21 29.96
N ARG A 793 19.67 4.38 29.47
CA ARG A 793 19.96 3.28 28.51
C ARG A 793 19.97 3.81 27.07
N LEU A 794 21.05 4.50 26.69
CA LEU A 794 21.22 5.05 25.34
C LEU A 794 21.90 4.04 24.39
N CYS A 795 21.47 4.03 23.12
CA CYS A 795 22.13 3.36 22.01
C CYS A 795 23.33 4.17 21.50
N ALA A 796 23.17 5.49 21.39
CA ALA A 796 24.20 6.42 20.93
C ALA A 796 24.23 7.73 21.74
N ILE A 797 25.44 8.20 22.03
CA ILE A 797 25.71 9.55 22.55
C ILE A 797 26.61 10.26 21.55
N VAL A 798 26.06 11.27 20.89
CA VAL A 798 26.71 11.99 19.79
C VAL A 798 27.16 13.37 20.27
N PHE A 799 28.45 13.64 20.17
CA PHE A 799 28.99 14.99 20.32
C PHE A 799 29.15 15.66 18.98
N LEU A 800 28.52 16.82 18.84
CA LEU A 800 28.45 17.56 17.59
C LEU A 800 29.40 18.76 17.67
N VAL A 801 30.42 18.78 16.82
CA VAL A 801 31.49 19.80 16.88
C VAL A 801 31.53 20.60 15.59
N ARG A 802 31.55 21.94 15.67
CA ARG A 802 31.76 22.83 14.51
C ARG A 802 33.24 23.00 14.20
N HIS A 803 33.57 23.20 12.92
CA HIS A 803 34.93 23.36 12.42
C HIS A 803 35.74 24.50 13.10
N ARG A 804 36.68 24.10 13.99
CA ARG A 804 37.85 24.80 14.60
C ARG A 804 37.66 25.56 15.94
N PRO A 805 38.68 25.61 16.84
CA PRO A 805 39.73 24.60 17.14
C PRO A 805 39.87 24.23 18.65
N SER A 806 40.57 23.10 18.87
CA SER A 806 41.06 22.49 20.13
C SER A 806 40.02 21.91 21.10
N PRO A 807 39.33 20.80 20.75
CA PRO A 807 38.77 19.94 21.78
C PRO A 807 39.93 19.29 22.56
N THR A 808 39.98 19.54 23.86
CA THR A 808 40.71 18.69 24.80
C THR A 808 40.26 17.25 24.56
N PRO A 809 41.18 16.26 24.47
CA PRO A 809 40.79 14.87 24.24
C PRO A 809 39.76 14.43 25.26
N LEU A 810 38.64 13.91 24.74
CA LEU A 810 37.62 13.28 25.54
C LEU A 810 37.97 11.81 25.64
N ASP A 811 38.71 11.46 26.69
CA ASP A 811 39.06 10.08 27.00
C ASP A 811 37.84 9.37 27.61
N VAL A 812 36.98 8.88 26.72
CA VAL A 812 35.73 8.19 27.06
C VAL A 812 35.77 6.77 26.51
N ASP A 813 36.11 5.83 27.38
CA ASP A 813 36.15 4.40 27.10
C ASP A 813 34.74 3.77 27.19
N ASP A 814 33.81 4.25 26.37
CA ASP A 814 32.48 3.66 26.22
C ASP A 814 32.09 3.61 24.74
N ALA A 815 31.67 2.42 24.27
CA ALA A 815 31.39 2.12 22.87
C ALA A 815 30.18 2.88 22.30
N ARG A 816 29.36 3.52 23.13
CA ARG A 816 28.19 4.31 22.73
C ARG A 816 28.52 5.74 22.31
N PHE A 817 29.74 6.22 22.60
CA PHE A 817 30.14 7.59 22.30
C PHE A 817 30.72 7.73 20.90
N VAL A 818 30.26 8.77 20.20
CA VAL A 818 30.77 9.17 18.89
C VAL A 818 30.88 10.69 18.79
N CYS A 819 31.96 11.17 18.17
CA CYS A 819 32.16 12.58 17.87
C CYS A 819 32.01 12.81 16.36
N ILE A 820 31.12 13.73 15.98
CA ILE A 820 30.86 14.08 14.58
C ILE A 820 31.20 15.54 14.35
N VAL A 821 32.10 15.79 13.40
CA VAL A 821 32.41 17.14 12.92
C VAL A 821 31.42 17.49 11.83
N ARG A 822 30.74 18.63 11.98
CA ARG A 822 29.72 19.09 11.03
C ARG A 822 30.13 20.40 10.38
N ASP A 823 29.82 20.52 9.09
CA ASP A 823 29.97 21.74 8.30
C ASP A 823 28.77 22.69 8.54
N SER A 824 27.54 22.17 8.44
CA SER A 824 26.30 22.95 8.60
C SER A 824 25.19 22.09 9.18
N TYR A 825 24.61 22.52 10.31
CA TYR A 825 23.51 21.80 10.96
C TYR A 825 22.30 21.61 10.04
N PHE A 826 21.91 22.69 9.36
CA PHE A 826 20.75 22.67 8.48
C PHE A 826 20.97 21.68 7.35
N THR A 827 22.17 21.64 6.77
CA THR A 827 22.52 20.77 5.66
C THR A 827 22.44 19.30 6.06
N ASP A 828 22.98 18.94 7.23
CA ASP A 828 22.98 17.54 7.70
C ASP A 828 21.57 17.07 8.09
N TRP A 829 20.79 17.96 8.73
CA TRP A 829 19.39 17.69 9.04
C TRP A 829 18.54 17.57 7.76
N PHE A 830 18.78 18.46 6.80
CA PHE A 830 18.11 18.48 5.51
C PHE A 830 18.39 17.21 4.70
N HIS A 831 19.67 16.79 4.64
CA HIS A 831 20.04 15.51 4.04
C HIS A 831 19.33 14.36 4.77
N GLY A 832 19.31 14.36 6.11
CA GLY A 832 18.49 13.42 6.87
C GLY A 832 17.04 13.34 6.44
N ALA A 833 16.39 14.50 6.36
CA ALA A 833 14.98 14.60 6.02
C ALA A 833 14.67 14.19 4.57
N THR A 834 15.64 14.33 3.65
CA THR A 834 15.43 14.05 2.22
C THR A 834 16.01 12.74 1.72
N SER A 835 17.06 12.22 2.36
CA SER A 835 17.75 10.99 1.96
C SER A 835 17.78 9.91 3.02
N GLY A 836 17.34 10.19 4.26
CA GLY A 836 17.45 9.26 5.40
C GLY A 836 18.88 9.05 5.90
N LEU A 837 19.86 9.75 5.34
CA LEU A 837 21.29 9.61 5.65
C LEU A 837 21.81 10.84 6.41
N ASP A 838 21.36 11.02 7.66
CA ASP A 838 21.88 12.08 8.52
C ASP A 838 23.06 11.64 9.40
N PHE A 839 23.46 12.54 10.29
CA PHE A 839 24.52 12.28 11.23
C PHE A 839 24.16 11.19 12.26
N TRP A 840 22.89 10.85 12.47
CA TRP A 840 22.51 9.73 13.34
C TRP A 840 22.77 8.39 12.67
N ALA A 841 22.43 8.27 11.38
CA ALA A 841 22.80 7.08 10.60
C ALA A 841 24.33 6.86 10.58
N LEU A 842 25.10 7.96 10.51
CA LEU A 842 26.56 7.93 10.63
C LEU A 842 27.03 7.50 12.03
N ALA A 843 26.39 8.02 13.09
CA ALA A 843 26.67 7.64 14.47
C ALA A 843 26.45 6.15 14.70
N ASP A 844 25.34 5.60 14.20
CA ASP A 844 24.99 4.18 14.35
C ASP A 844 25.97 3.27 13.62
N ALA A 845 26.34 3.63 12.39
CA ALA A 845 27.35 2.91 11.63
C ALA A 845 28.71 2.88 12.37
N PHE A 846 29.10 4.01 12.95
CA PHE A 846 30.34 4.12 13.71
C PHE A 846 30.30 3.31 15.01
N ILE A 847 29.21 3.38 15.78
CA ILE A 847 29.03 2.61 17.02
C ILE A 847 29.00 1.11 16.73
N ALA A 848 28.31 0.69 15.66
CA ALA A 848 28.30 -0.71 15.22
C ALA A 848 29.71 -1.19 14.85
N ALA A 849 30.51 -0.36 14.17
CA ALA A 849 31.89 -0.69 13.84
C ALA A 849 32.78 -0.80 15.08
N ARG A 850 32.60 0.08 16.09
CA ARG A 850 33.34 0.06 17.36
C ARG A 850 32.97 -1.16 18.21
N ARG A 851 31.67 -1.50 18.34
CA ARG A 851 31.20 -2.73 19.01
C ARG A 851 31.73 -3.99 18.35
N ALA A 852 31.91 -3.96 17.03
CA ALA A 852 32.49 -5.07 16.27
C ALA A 852 34.04 -5.12 16.31
N GLY A 853 34.70 -4.26 17.10
CA GLY A 853 36.16 -4.18 17.22
C GLY A 853 36.86 -3.72 15.93
N LYS A 854 36.13 -3.16 14.97
CA LYS A 854 36.67 -2.69 13.68
C LYS A 854 37.30 -1.31 13.77
N VAL A 855 37.06 -0.59 14.87
CA VAL A 855 37.61 0.73 15.17
C VAL A 855 38.17 0.70 16.59
N ASN A 856 39.42 1.15 16.78
CA ASN A 856 40.09 1.15 18.08
C ASN A 856 39.43 2.14 19.05
N ALA A 857 39.56 1.92 20.37
CA ALA A 857 38.93 2.74 21.42
C ALA A 857 39.53 4.16 21.55
N SER A 858 40.63 4.44 20.85
CA SER A 858 41.24 5.78 20.77
C SER A 858 40.40 6.72 19.88
N MET A 859 40.27 8.00 20.27
CA MET A 859 39.39 9.00 19.66
C MET A 859 39.45 9.09 18.13
N TYR A 860 38.29 8.97 17.45
CA TYR A 860 38.09 9.36 16.05
C TYR A 860 36.93 10.35 15.96
N CYS A 861 37.12 11.39 15.15
CA CYS A 861 36.01 12.24 14.72
C CYS A 861 35.63 11.86 13.29
N VAL A 862 34.34 11.71 13.04
CA VAL A 862 33.81 11.35 11.71
C VAL A 862 33.31 12.61 11.02
N SER A 863 33.62 12.78 9.73
CA SER A 863 33.12 13.85 8.87
C SER A 863 32.23 13.27 7.76
N GLN A 864 31.16 13.99 7.40
CA GLN A 864 30.24 13.60 6.32
C GLN A 864 30.74 13.96 4.91
N THR A 865 31.65 14.92 4.78
CA THR A 865 32.12 15.42 3.47
C THR A 865 33.46 14.78 3.08
N PRO A 866 33.55 14.03 1.95
CA PRO A 866 34.85 13.67 1.41
C PRO A 866 35.60 14.96 1.03
N ALA A 867 36.86 15.09 1.44
CA ALA A 867 37.69 16.23 1.11
C ALA A 867 37.98 16.30 -0.40
N VAL A 868 37.01 16.77 -1.19
CA VAL A 868 37.18 17.09 -2.60
C VAL A 868 37.48 18.58 -2.70
N GLY A 869 38.77 18.90 -2.80
CA GLY A 869 39.20 20.11 -3.52
C GLY A 869 39.45 21.41 -2.74
N ILE A 870 39.87 21.38 -1.47
CA ILE A 870 40.54 22.54 -0.85
C ILE A 870 41.86 22.05 -0.24
N GLY A 871 42.97 22.66 -0.68
CA GLY A 871 44.33 22.18 -0.46
C GLY A 871 44.68 21.89 1.01
N HIS A 872 45.55 20.89 1.18
CA HIS A 872 46.28 20.53 2.41
C HIS A 872 45.84 21.28 3.68
N GLN A 873 44.79 20.80 4.35
CA GLN A 873 44.59 21.06 5.76
C GLN A 873 45.28 19.92 6.53
N PRO A 874 46.21 20.20 7.45
CA PRO A 874 46.82 19.16 8.27
C PRO A 874 45.74 18.49 9.12
N ALA A 875 45.87 17.17 9.32
CA ALA A 875 45.12 16.46 10.34
C ALA A 875 45.14 17.28 11.64
N LEU A 876 43.98 17.43 12.29
CA LEU A 876 43.90 18.05 13.61
C LEU A 876 45.01 17.43 14.48
N PRO A 877 45.90 18.22 15.10
CA PRO A 877 47.00 17.65 15.87
C PRO A 877 46.44 16.76 16.97
N GLY A 878 46.65 15.45 16.86
CA GLY A 878 46.21 14.44 17.82
C GLY A 878 45.03 13.53 17.41
N PHE A 879 44.40 13.69 16.23
CA PHE A 879 43.21 12.90 15.86
C PHE A 879 43.28 12.35 14.43
N PRO A 880 43.11 11.03 14.19
CA PRO A 880 42.84 10.50 12.86
C PRO A 880 41.37 10.77 12.50
N LEU A 881 41.11 11.33 11.30
CA LEU A 881 39.78 11.38 10.71
C LEU A 881 39.51 10.07 9.96
N VAL A 882 38.38 9.43 10.24
CA VAL A 882 37.93 8.23 9.51
C VAL A 882 36.76 8.64 8.61
N TYR A 883 36.92 8.39 7.32
CA TYR A 883 35.83 8.49 6.34
C TYR A 883 35.18 7.12 6.19
N LEU A 884 33.89 7.03 6.50
CA LEU A 884 33.09 5.84 6.20
C LEU A 884 32.54 6.03 4.78
N GLY A 885 33.23 5.43 3.80
CA GLY A 885 32.79 5.34 2.41
C GLY A 885 32.01 4.06 2.14
#